data_AF-A0A1J7IWG8-F1
#
_entry.id   AF-A0A1J7IWG8-F1
#
_cell.length_a   1.000
_cell.length_b   1.000
_cell.length_c   1.000
_cell.angle_alpha   90.00
_cell.angle_beta   90.00
_cell.angle_gamma   90.00
#
_symmetry.space_group_name_H-M   'P 1'
#
loop_
_entity.id
_entity.type
_entity.pdbx_description
1 polymer ?
#
loop_
_entity_poly.entity_id
_entity_poly.type
_entity_poly.pdbx_seq_one_letter_code
_entity_poly.pdbx_strand_id
1 'polypeptide(L)'
;MFKLPIDSPVPETLILVLLQAWRFLSGRYGWGFYLLAWLLGSPWLNSVTESASEPYLDEVFHIPQAQAYCEGKFGVWDDKITTPPGLYLLAALYHKIFRGSVCSVYSLRRMNLLGVVLIHLVASSCRRYIEVRGGRESSPSSPTSSYAYHTAVNVALFPVLFFFSALFYTDVYSALFVLLAYQNHLSRLSNGKGVLSDMWTVCLGVSTLLMRQTNVFWVVVYMGGLEAVHVIRTLNPPATEKPGLTTLWSVTKFYARRYSLGDIHDPPLSVSSPDDWLFCVLSIAIAAICNPLKVLKQIWPYVSVVTIFTGFVAWNGGVVLGDKSNHVATIHLAQMLYLWPLFAFFSAPLIIPSAISSLIKLYKTLLGLMSGPRSAPSPNNAREPIAPSPTVSLQIVDFLISNAFYPCFLLGAAVFSVGIVKYNTIIHPFTLADNRHYMFYVFRYTILRSQLARFSLVGAYMVSAHLIWSRLAGCPPTSDAQHIQYINRPFDSNTLVKQLNAKAPGRNRPQAPVEKPSAPPPNDKKPITKLEDTTSLSAASPATSTALLWLATTTLSLISAPLVEPRYFTLPWIFWRLLVPAWTTPPNPPERLRALPGLDRLNALGRRVDLTVALETAWFVAVNLATFWVFLSRPYQWRDVEGRVLDEGRWQRFMW
;
A
#
# COMPACT_ATOMS: atom_id res chain seq x y z
N MET A 1 10.39 -0.70 -38.39
CA MET A 1 11.35 -1.82 -38.35
C MET A 1 12.52 -1.36 -37.49
N PHE A 2 12.54 -1.79 -36.22
CA PHE A 2 13.51 -1.31 -35.23
C PHE A 2 14.89 -1.91 -35.50
N LYS A 3 15.94 -1.08 -35.63
CA LYS A 3 17.33 -1.54 -35.59
C LYS A 3 17.61 -1.99 -34.15
N LEU A 4 17.38 -3.28 -33.86
CA LEU A 4 17.81 -3.88 -32.61
C LEU A 4 19.33 -4.06 -32.68
N PRO A 5 20.12 -3.60 -31.69
CA PRO A 5 21.54 -3.91 -31.63
C PRO A 5 21.75 -5.43 -31.63
N ILE A 6 22.77 -5.89 -32.35
CA ILE A 6 23.01 -7.28 -32.78
C ILE A 6 23.49 -8.20 -31.62
N ASP A 7 23.49 -7.72 -30.38
CA ASP A 7 23.97 -8.50 -29.24
C ASP A 7 22.86 -9.42 -28.71
N SER A 8 22.81 -10.61 -29.32
CA SER A 8 22.25 -11.90 -28.88
C SER A 8 20.94 -11.85 -28.07
N PRO A 9 19.79 -12.26 -28.65
CA PRO A 9 18.56 -12.28 -27.91
C PRO A 9 18.62 -13.43 -26.89
N VAL A 10 18.69 -13.10 -25.60
CA VAL A 10 17.96 -13.93 -24.62
C VAL A 10 16.54 -14.11 -25.17
N PRO A 11 15.96 -15.32 -25.12
CA PRO A 11 14.63 -15.51 -25.66
C PRO A 11 13.61 -15.14 -24.57
N GLU A 12 13.60 -13.91 -24.05
CA GLU A 12 12.51 -13.48 -23.16
C GLU A 12 11.20 -13.45 -23.92
N THR A 13 11.22 -13.28 -25.24
CA THR A 13 10.05 -13.56 -26.08
C THR A 13 9.54 -14.98 -25.87
N LEU A 14 10.43 -15.99 -25.80
CA LEU A 14 10.08 -17.36 -25.41
C LEU A 14 9.59 -17.43 -23.97
N ILE A 15 10.23 -16.75 -23.01
CA ILE A 15 9.75 -16.71 -21.61
C ILE A 15 8.33 -16.14 -21.55
N LEU A 16 8.07 -15.02 -22.23
CA LEU A 16 6.77 -14.36 -22.28
C LEU A 16 5.73 -15.21 -23.00
N VAL A 17 6.12 -15.92 -24.07
CA VAL A 17 5.26 -16.89 -24.78
C VAL A 17 4.95 -18.10 -23.90
N LEU A 18 5.94 -18.66 -23.20
CA LEU A 18 5.77 -19.76 -22.25
C LEU A 18 4.88 -19.34 -21.07
N LEU A 19 5.05 -18.12 -20.56
CA LEU A 19 4.19 -17.53 -19.54
C LEU A 19 2.76 -17.35 -20.06
N GLN A 20 2.60 -16.90 -21.31
CA GLN A 20 1.28 -16.75 -21.95
C GLN A 20 0.60 -18.11 -22.13
N ALA A 21 1.35 -19.11 -22.60
CA ALA A 21 0.89 -20.47 -22.78
C ALA A 21 0.51 -21.11 -21.44
N TRP A 22 1.35 -21.00 -20.42
CA TRP A 22 1.06 -21.51 -19.07
C TRP A 22 -0.21 -20.87 -18.48
N ARG A 23 -0.40 -19.56 -18.65
CA ARG A 23 -1.61 -18.87 -18.18
C ARG A 23 -2.87 -19.32 -18.94
N PHE A 24 -2.77 -19.47 -20.25
CA PHE A 24 -3.86 -19.98 -21.07
C PHE A 24 -4.24 -21.41 -20.66
N LEU A 25 -3.25 -22.30 -20.52
CA LEU A 25 -3.44 -23.69 -20.12
C LEU A 25 -3.96 -23.83 -18.67
N SER A 26 -3.60 -22.91 -17.77
CA SER A 26 -4.09 -22.91 -16.38
C SER A 26 -5.48 -22.30 -16.19
N GLY A 27 -6.21 -22.01 -17.28
CA GLY A 27 -7.56 -21.41 -17.22
C GLY A 27 -7.59 -20.00 -16.64
N ARG A 28 -6.42 -19.34 -16.55
CA ARG A 28 -6.29 -17.95 -16.06
C ARG A 28 -6.53 -16.99 -17.22
N TYR A 29 -7.79 -16.84 -17.61
CA TYR A 29 -8.20 -15.87 -18.61
C TYR A 29 -7.86 -14.45 -18.16
N GLY A 30 -7.17 -13.72 -19.03
CA GLY A 30 -6.68 -12.38 -18.82
C GLY A 30 -5.88 -12.02 -20.05
N TRP A 31 -6.40 -11.10 -20.86
CA TRP A 31 -5.76 -10.59 -22.07
C TRP A 31 -4.31 -10.19 -21.76
N GLY A 32 -3.39 -10.36 -22.73
CA GLY A 32 -1.95 -10.15 -22.62
C GLY A 32 -1.49 -8.74 -22.22
N PHE A 33 -2.20 -8.02 -21.36
CA PHE A 33 -1.85 -6.72 -20.80
C PHE A 33 -0.56 -6.72 -19.97
N TYR A 34 -0.06 -7.86 -19.50
CA TYR A 34 1.30 -7.90 -18.96
C TYR A 34 2.35 -7.71 -20.07
N LEU A 35 2.03 -8.08 -21.32
CA LEU A 35 2.81 -7.70 -22.49
C LEU A 35 2.69 -6.20 -22.76
N LEU A 36 1.71 -5.47 -22.23
CA LEU A 36 1.65 -4.02 -22.38
C LEU A 36 2.90 -3.36 -21.77
N ALA A 37 3.31 -3.79 -20.57
CA ALA A 37 4.53 -3.30 -19.96
C ALA A 37 5.77 -3.62 -20.82
N TRP A 38 5.81 -4.80 -21.43
CA TRP A 38 6.88 -5.16 -22.37
C TRP A 38 6.86 -4.34 -23.68
N LEU A 39 5.68 -4.18 -24.27
CA LEU A 39 5.45 -3.47 -25.53
C LEU A 39 5.72 -1.97 -25.39
N LEU A 40 5.37 -1.37 -24.26
CA LEU A 40 5.68 0.03 -23.96
C LEU A 40 7.13 0.21 -23.48
N GLY A 41 7.65 -0.76 -22.72
CA GLY A 41 8.99 -0.68 -22.13
C GLY A 41 10.11 -0.98 -23.10
N SER A 42 9.87 -1.78 -24.15
CA SER A 42 10.91 -2.08 -25.16
C SER A 42 11.35 -0.84 -25.97
N PRO A 43 10.43 -0.02 -26.52
CA PRO A 43 10.81 1.25 -27.14
C PRO A 43 11.49 2.22 -26.16
N TRP A 44 11.03 2.26 -24.90
CA TRP A 44 11.64 3.06 -23.85
C TRP A 44 13.09 2.64 -23.60
N LEU A 45 13.33 1.35 -23.33
CA LEU A 45 14.66 0.76 -23.15
C LEU A 45 15.59 1.04 -24.32
N ASN A 46 15.11 0.85 -25.55
CA ASN A 46 15.90 1.10 -26.76
C ASN A 46 16.28 2.59 -26.86
N SER A 47 15.33 3.49 -26.59
CA SER A 47 15.57 4.95 -26.63
C SER A 47 16.56 5.39 -25.56
N VAL A 48 16.48 4.83 -24.34
CA VAL A 48 17.44 5.10 -23.26
C VAL A 48 18.82 4.57 -23.62
N THR A 49 18.90 3.36 -24.17
CA THR A 49 20.19 2.75 -24.55
C THR A 49 20.86 3.51 -25.68
N GLU A 50 20.09 4.03 -26.65
CA GLU A 50 20.63 4.89 -27.71
C GLU A 50 21.07 6.26 -27.16
N SER A 51 20.29 6.83 -26.23
CA SER A 51 20.53 8.16 -25.66
C SER A 51 21.62 8.21 -24.58
N ALA A 52 21.88 7.08 -23.92
CA ALA A 52 22.85 6.88 -22.85
C ALA A 52 23.43 5.46 -22.98
N SER A 53 24.32 5.27 -23.96
CA SER A 53 24.92 3.97 -24.28
C SER A 53 25.81 3.43 -23.16
N GLU A 54 26.48 4.33 -22.44
CA GLU A 54 27.32 4.01 -21.29
C GLU A 54 26.50 3.89 -20.00
N PRO A 55 27.04 3.21 -18.96
CA PRO A 55 26.43 3.20 -17.63
C PRO A 55 26.13 4.62 -17.13
N TYR A 56 24.87 4.88 -16.78
CA TYR A 56 24.38 6.19 -16.36
C TYR A 56 24.15 6.26 -14.84
N LEU A 57 24.79 7.24 -14.19
CA LEU A 57 24.68 7.48 -12.74
C LEU A 57 25.06 6.26 -11.90
N ASP A 58 24.21 5.76 -11.02
CA ASP A 58 24.54 4.62 -10.14
C ASP A 58 24.90 3.35 -10.96
N GLU A 59 24.51 3.27 -12.24
CA GLU A 59 24.92 2.16 -13.12
C GLU A 59 26.44 2.06 -13.30
N VAL A 60 27.19 3.16 -13.15
CA VAL A 60 28.67 3.13 -13.24
C VAL A 60 29.29 2.19 -12.20
N PHE A 61 28.60 1.96 -11.09
CA PHE A 61 28.99 1.00 -10.06
C PHE A 61 28.29 -0.35 -10.28
N HIS A 62 26.98 -0.34 -10.59
CA HIS A 62 26.18 -1.56 -10.70
C HIS A 62 26.53 -2.44 -11.91
N ILE A 63 26.79 -1.85 -13.08
CA ILE A 63 27.02 -2.59 -14.31
C ILE A 63 28.38 -3.32 -14.28
N PRO A 64 29.52 -2.66 -13.99
CA PRO A 64 30.79 -3.36 -13.90
C PRO A 64 30.78 -4.46 -12.83
N GLN A 65 30.12 -4.23 -11.70
CA GLN A 65 29.94 -5.25 -10.67
C GLN A 65 29.17 -6.48 -11.17
N ALA A 66 28.07 -6.27 -11.91
CA ALA A 66 27.32 -7.37 -12.51
C ALA A 66 28.15 -8.13 -13.55
N GLN A 67 28.93 -7.43 -14.37
CA GLN A 67 29.81 -8.02 -15.38
C GLN A 67 30.90 -8.89 -14.75
N ALA A 68 31.52 -8.42 -13.66
CA ALA A 68 32.48 -9.24 -12.90
C ALA A 68 31.85 -10.55 -12.40
N TYR A 69 30.61 -10.52 -11.93
CA TYR A 69 29.89 -11.72 -11.48
C TYR A 69 29.47 -12.62 -12.66
N CYS A 70 29.10 -12.04 -13.81
CA CYS A 70 28.86 -12.77 -15.06
C CYS A 70 30.10 -13.57 -15.49
N GLU A 71 31.31 -13.06 -15.26
CA GLU A 71 32.59 -13.73 -15.50
C GLU A 71 32.97 -14.76 -14.41
N GLY A 72 32.17 -14.92 -13.37
CA GLY A 72 32.44 -15.82 -12.24
C GLY A 72 33.40 -15.23 -11.19
N LYS A 73 33.74 -13.95 -11.26
CA LYS A 73 34.60 -13.26 -10.28
C LYS A 73 33.80 -12.79 -9.06
N PHE A 74 33.27 -13.74 -8.28
CA PHE A 74 32.43 -13.44 -7.11
C PHE A 74 33.17 -12.79 -5.93
N GLY A 75 34.50 -12.75 -5.95
CA GLY A 75 35.32 -12.11 -4.92
C GLY A 75 35.59 -10.61 -5.14
N VAL A 76 35.16 -10.04 -6.26
CA VAL A 76 35.33 -8.61 -6.56
C VAL A 76 34.13 -7.84 -6.03
N TRP A 77 34.37 -6.75 -5.29
CA TRP A 77 33.32 -5.86 -4.80
C TRP A 77 33.72 -4.40 -4.95
N ASP A 78 32.81 -3.58 -5.48
CA ASP A 78 32.96 -2.12 -5.51
C ASP A 78 32.47 -1.50 -4.18
N ASP A 79 33.38 -0.83 -3.47
CA ASP A 79 33.12 -0.22 -2.17
C ASP A 79 32.10 0.92 -2.21
N LYS A 80 31.74 1.45 -3.38
CA LYS A 80 30.66 2.42 -3.54
C LYS A 80 29.27 1.80 -3.53
N ILE A 81 29.16 0.48 -3.66
CA ILE A 81 27.90 -0.24 -3.62
C ILE A 81 27.46 -0.47 -2.18
N THR A 82 26.33 0.13 -1.82
CA THR A 82 25.77 0.02 -0.46
C THR A 82 24.73 -1.08 -0.31
N THR A 83 24.20 -1.60 -1.42
CA THR A 83 23.19 -2.66 -1.46
C THR A 83 23.81 -4.06 -1.47
N PRO A 84 23.11 -5.10 -0.99
CA PRO A 84 23.61 -6.47 -1.04
C PRO A 84 23.67 -7.06 -2.46
N PRO A 85 24.38 -8.18 -2.67
CA PRO A 85 24.80 -8.65 -4.00
C PRO A 85 23.68 -9.30 -4.84
N GLY A 86 22.43 -9.30 -4.38
CA GLY A 86 21.34 -10.09 -4.96
C GLY A 86 21.06 -9.77 -6.43
N LEU A 87 21.14 -8.50 -6.82
CA LEU A 87 20.93 -8.09 -8.22
C LEU A 87 22.02 -8.68 -9.15
N TYR A 88 23.28 -8.67 -8.71
CA TYR A 88 24.41 -9.15 -9.50
C TYR A 88 24.44 -10.67 -9.59
N LEU A 89 24.09 -11.35 -8.49
CA LEU A 89 23.90 -12.81 -8.47
C LEU A 89 22.79 -13.22 -9.43
N LEU A 90 21.70 -12.45 -9.47
CA LEU A 90 20.59 -12.70 -10.39
C LEU A 90 21.01 -12.45 -11.84
N ALA A 91 21.76 -11.38 -12.10
CA ALA A 91 22.31 -11.10 -13.43
C ALA A 91 23.24 -12.21 -13.93
N ALA A 92 24.15 -12.69 -13.08
CA ALA A 92 25.03 -13.81 -13.39
C ALA A 92 24.26 -15.12 -13.64
N LEU A 93 23.25 -15.41 -12.81
CA LEU A 93 22.39 -16.58 -13.00
C LEU A 93 21.62 -16.50 -14.32
N TYR A 94 21.01 -15.35 -14.61
CA TYR A 94 20.27 -15.11 -15.84
C TYR A 94 21.17 -15.33 -17.07
N HIS A 95 22.37 -14.75 -17.13
CA HIS A 95 23.30 -14.95 -18.25
C HIS A 95 23.86 -16.39 -18.32
N LYS A 96 24.00 -17.08 -17.18
CA LYS A 96 24.43 -18.48 -17.15
C LYS A 96 23.35 -19.46 -17.65
N ILE A 97 22.08 -19.17 -17.37
CA ILE A 97 20.94 -19.97 -17.89
C ILE A 97 20.87 -19.80 -19.41
N PHE A 98 21.07 -18.58 -19.91
CA PHE A 98 21.05 -18.26 -21.33
C PHE A 98 22.47 -18.18 -21.89
N ARG A 99 23.19 -19.32 -21.92
CA ARG A 99 24.61 -19.54 -22.26
C ARG A 99 25.16 -18.89 -23.57
N GLY A 100 24.40 -18.07 -24.27
CA GLY A 100 24.82 -17.26 -25.42
C GLY A 100 24.57 -15.74 -25.27
N SER A 101 24.13 -15.24 -24.10
CA SER A 101 23.95 -13.80 -23.90
C SER A 101 25.22 -13.12 -23.40
N VAL A 102 25.60 -12.02 -24.06
CA VAL A 102 26.68 -11.14 -23.61
C VAL A 102 26.12 -10.30 -22.46
N CYS A 103 26.84 -10.26 -21.34
CA CYS A 103 26.50 -9.44 -20.17
C CYS A 103 26.82 -7.95 -20.46
N SER A 104 26.10 -7.37 -21.41
CA SER A 104 26.22 -5.98 -21.86
C SER A 104 25.30 -5.05 -21.07
N VAL A 105 25.56 -3.73 -21.15
CA VAL A 105 24.68 -2.68 -20.60
C VAL A 105 23.22 -2.91 -21.01
N TYR A 106 22.98 -3.17 -22.31
CA TYR A 106 21.65 -3.42 -22.84
C TYR A 106 20.98 -4.64 -22.22
N SER A 107 21.69 -5.77 -22.13
CA SER A 107 21.15 -7.02 -21.55
C SER A 107 20.78 -6.87 -20.07
N LEU A 108 21.60 -6.17 -19.30
CA LEU A 108 21.37 -5.91 -17.88
C LEU A 108 20.17 -4.98 -17.69
N ARG A 109 20.07 -3.89 -18.45
CA ARG A 109 18.89 -3.02 -18.44
C ARG A 109 17.62 -3.77 -18.88
N ARG A 110 17.71 -4.66 -19.87
CA ARG A 110 16.58 -5.51 -20.31
C ARG A 110 16.08 -6.45 -19.22
N MET A 111 16.97 -6.91 -18.33
CA MET A 111 16.59 -7.68 -17.15
C MET A 111 15.61 -6.90 -16.27
N ASN A 112 15.80 -5.60 -16.06
CA ASN A 112 14.86 -4.77 -15.29
C ASN A 112 13.50 -4.62 -15.97
N LEU A 113 13.45 -4.52 -17.30
CA LEU A 113 12.18 -4.56 -18.04
C LEU A 113 11.42 -5.88 -17.80
N LEU A 114 12.12 -7.02 -17.83
CA LEU A 114 11.53 -8.31 -17.46
C LEU A 114 11.02 -8.30 -16.01
N GLY A 115 11.78 -7.72 -15.08
CA GLY A 115 11.39 -7.54 -13.69
C GLY A 115 10.03 -6.83 -13.53
N VAL A 116 9.79 -5.75 -14.28
CA VAL A 116 8.50 -5.03 -14.25
C VAL A 116 7.34 -5.88 -14.79
N VAL A 117 7.57 -6.69 -15.83
CA VAL A 117 6.57 -7.64 -16.32
C VAL A 117 6.24 -8.71 -15.27
N LEU A 118 7.26 -9.21 -14.56
CA LEU A 118 7.06 -10.17 -13.46
C LEU A 118 6.30 -9.53 -12.28
N ILE A 119 6.60 -8.27 -11.94
CA ILE A 119 5.87 -7.50 -10.93
C ILE A 119 4.37 -7.46 -11.25
N HIS A 120 4.00 -7.22 -12.52
CA HIS A 120 2.60 -7.26 -12.94
C HIS A 120 1.94 -8.61 -12.57
N LEU A 121 2.58 -9.72 -12.91
CA LEU A 121 2.03 -11.06 -12.67
C LEU A 121 1.85 -11.33 -11.17
N VAL A 122 2.86 -10.99 -10.36
CA VAL A 122 2.85 -11.20 -8.92
C VAL A 122 1.84 -10.26 -8.24
N ALA A 123 1.80 -8.98 -8.61
CA ALA A 123 0.85 -8.00 -8.08
C ALA A 123 -0.61 -8.40 -8.36
N SER A 124 -0.88 -8.89 -9.58
CA SER A 124 -2.20 -9.43 -9.95
C SER A 124 -2.59 -10.62 -9.07
N SER A 125 -1.64 -11.53 -8.81
CA SER A 125 -1.88 -12.66 -7.91
C SER A 125 -2.10 -12.22 -6.46
N CYS A 126 -1.30 -11.26 -5.95
CA CYS A 126 -1.48 -10.72 -4.61
C CYS A 126 -2.86 -10.10 -4.45
N ARG A 127 -3.29 -9.27 -5.41
CA ARG A 127 -4.61 -8.64 -5.36
C ARG A 127 -5.75 -9.67 -5.41
N ARG A 128 -5.62 -10.72 -6.23
CA ARG A 128 -6.56 -11.85 -6.23
C ARG A 128 -6.66 -12.52 -4.85
N TYR A 129 -5.54 -12.82 -4.20
CA TYR A 129 -5.58 -13.44 -2.86
C TYR A 129 -6.24 -12.51 -1.82
N ILE A 130 -6.02 -11.20 -1.91
CA ILE A 130 -6.68 -10.21 -1.04
C ILE A 130 -8.21 -10.25 -1.24
N GLU A 131 -8.67 -10.31 -2.50
CA GLU A 131 -10.10 -10.38 -2.84
C GLU A 131 -10.74 -11.68 -2.32
N VAL A 132 -10.14 -12.84 -2.62
CA VAL A 132 -10.67 -14.15 -2.18
C VAL A 132 -10.84 -14.21 -0.66
N ARG A 133 -9.91 -13.59 0.10
CA ARG A 133 -9.99 -13.54 1.57
C ARG A 133 -11.13 -12.65 2.11
N GLY A 134 -11.55 -11.64 1.35
CA GLY A 134 -12.69 -10.80 1.69
C GLY A 134 -14.04 -11.54 1.58
N GLY A 135 -14.05 -12.72 0.95
CA GLY A 135 -15.25 -13.48 0.65
C GLY A 135 -15.42 -14.69 1.55
N ARG A 136 -16.60 -14.84 2.16
CA ARG A 136 -16.94 -16.01 2.99
C ARG A 136 -17.11 -17.32 2.18
N GLU A 137 -17.19 -17.28 0.85
CA GLU A 137 -17.55 -18.46 0.03
C GLU A 137 -16.77 -18.65 -1.31
N SER A 138 -15.71 -17.87 -1.59
CA SER A 138 -14.99 -18.03 -2.86
C SER A 138 -13.96 -19.17 -2.83
N SER A 139 -14.14 -20.17 -3.70
CA SER A 139 -13.15 -21.24 -3.93
C SER A 139 -11.80 -20.67 -4.42
N PRO A 140 -10.64 -21.22 -3.99
CA PRO A 140 -9.31 -20.80 -4.44
C PRO A 140 -9.12 -20.77 -5.97
N SER A 141 -9.96 -21.52 -6.71
CA SER A 141 -9.92 -21.63 -8.17
C SER A 141 -10.59 -20.46 -8.93
N SER A 142 -11.28 -19.54 -8.23
CA SER A 142 -12.03 -18.43 -8.86
C SER A 142 -11.12 -17.56 -9.76
N PRO A 143 -11.50 -17.24 -11.00
CA PRO A 143 -10.65 -16.47 -11.92
C PRO A 143 -10.29 -15.09 -11.33
N THR A 144 -9.13 -14.56 -11.73
CA THR A 144 -8.69 -13.22 -11.30
C THR A 144 -9.66 -12.16 -11.80
N SER A 145 -10.08 -11.25 -10.91
CA SER A 145 -11.03 -10.20 -11.26
C SER A 145 -10.41 -9.19 -12.23
N SER A 146 -11.26 -8.50 -13.01
CA SER A 146 -10.83 -7.40 -13.88
C SER A 146 -10.12 -6.29 -13.10
N TYR A 147 -10.63 -5.98 -11.90
CA TYR A 147 -10.02 -4.98 -11.00
C TYR A 147 -8.62 -5.39 -10.55
N ALA A 148 -8.41 -6.67 -10.20
CA ALA A 148 -7.10 -7.19 -9.80
C ALA A 148 -6.08 -7.11 -10.94
N TYR A 149 -6.49 -7.45 -12.17
CA TYR A 149 -5.64 -7.30 -13.34
C TYR A 149 -5.29 -5.84 -13.64
N HIS A 150 -6.29 -4.95 -13.64
CA HIS A 150 -6.08 -3.54 -13.97
C HIS A 150 -5.24 -2.83 -12.91
N THR A 151 -5.45 -3.16 -11.63
CA THR A 151 -4.57 -2.72 -10.54
C THR A 151 -3.12 -3.12 -10.79
N ALA A 152 -2.87 -4.35 -11.26
CA ALA A 152 -1.53 -4.80 -11.59
C ALA A 152 -0.93 -4.11 -12.83
N VAL A 153 -1.76 -3.71 -13.81
CA VAL A 153 -1.31 -2.84 -14.93
C VAL A 153 -0.79 -1.52 -14.37
N ASN A 154 -1.56 -0.87 -13.50
CA ASN A 154 -1.18 0.41 -12.91
C ASN A 154 0.05 0.29 -12.00
N VAL A 155 0.21 -0.83 -11.29
CA VAL A 155 1.44 -1.11 -10.53
C VAL A 155 2.66 -1.21 -11.46
N ALA A 156 2.55 -1.92 -12.57
CA ALA A 156 3.66 -2.06 -13.52
C ALA A 156 3.99 -0.76 -14.26
N LEU A 157 2.98 0.07 -14.55
CA LEU A 157 3.13 1.38 -15.21
C LEU A 157 3.37 2.53 -14.22
N PHE A 158 3.50 2.24 -12.92
CA PHE A 158 3.75 3.27 -11.91
C PHE A 158 4.99 4.10 -12.31
N PRO A 159 4.89 5.43 -12.50
CA PRO A 159 5.89 6.17 -13.25
C PRO A 159 7.32 6.07 -12.70
N VAL A 160 7.48 6.05 -11.39
CA VAL A 160 8.80 5.90 -10.77
C VAL A 160 9.38 4.51 -11.07
N LEU A 161 8.60 3.44 -10.86
CA LEU A 161 9.04 2.07 -11.14
C LEU A 161 9.30 1.83 -12.63
N PHE A 162 8.39 2.30 -13.50
CA PHE A 162 8.44 2.06 -14.94
C PHE A 162 9.60 2.81 -15.60
N PHE A 163 9.97 3.99 -15.11
CA PHE A 163 11.17 4.69 -15.58
C PHE A 163 12.45 3.85 -15.38
N PHE A 164 12.61 3.24 -14.21
CA PHE A 164 13.72 2.32 -13.90
C PHE A 164 13.59 0.95 -14.57
N SER A 165 12.59 0.71 -15.42
CA SER A 165 12.56 -0.48 -16.28
C SER A 165 13.64 -0.47 -17.37
N ALA A 166 14.19 0.71 -17.69
CA ALA A 166 15.23 0.90 -18.70
C ALA A 166 16.63 1.18 -18.12
N LEU A 167 16.79 1.18 -16.80
CA LEU A 167 18.06 1.40 -16.11
C LEU A 167 18.32 0.25 -15.14
N PHE A 168 19.56 -0.18 -14.99
CA PHE A 168 19.96 -1.33 -14.19
C PHE A 168 20.12 -0.98 -12.70
N TYR A 169 18.98 -0.82 -12.03
CA TYR A 169 18.87 -0.48 -10.61
C TYR A 169 18.26 -1.62 -9.78
N THR A 170 18.55 -1.63 -8.48
CA THR A 170 18.05 -2.66 -7.55
C THR A 170 16.56 -2.52 -7.23
N ASP A 171 15.93 -1.37 -7.48
CA ASP A 171 14.53 -1.06 -7.12
C ASP A 171 13.52 -2.09 -7.67
N VAL A 172 13.65 -2.45 -8.95
CA VAL A 172 12.70 -3.34 -9.63
C VAL A 172 12.71 -4.73 -8.99
N TYR A 173 13.88 -5.35 -8.89
CA TYR A 173 13.99 -6.69 -8.30
C TYR A 173 13.76 -6.69 -6.79
N SER A 174 14.08 -5.59 -6.08
CA SER A 174 13.67 -5.41 -4.69
C SER A 174 12.14 -5.46 -4.54
N ALA A 175 11.41 -4.72 -5.38
CA ALA A 175 9.94 -4.75 -5.38
C ALA A 175 9.39 -6.14 -5.74
N LEU A 176 9.96 -6.80 -6.76
CA LEU A 176 9.55 -8.14 -7.18
C LEU A 176 9.70 -9.17 -6.04
N PHE A 177 10.86 -9.23 -5.39
CA PHE A 177 11.12 -10.23 -4.34
C PHE A 177 10.28 -9.98 -3.09
N VAL A 178 10.04 -8.73 -2.71
CA VAL A 178 9.10 -8.39 -1.63
C VAL A 178 7.67 -8.80 -2.00
N LEU A 179 7.24 -8.58 -3.24
CA LEU A 179 5.92 -9.03 -3.70
C LEU A 179 5.81 -10.56 -3.76
N LEU A 180 6.87 -11.29 -4.13
CA LEU A 180 6.90 -12.75 -4.09
C LEU A 180 6.78 -13.28 -2.66
N ALA A 181 7.50 -12.67 -1.70
CA ALA A 181 7.36 -12.97 -0.28
C ALA A 181 5.92 -12.69 0.21
N TYR A 182 5.31 -11.58 -0.23
CA TYR A 182 3.94 -11.25 0.11
C TYR A 182 2.92 -12.21 -0.50
N GLN A 183 3.11 -12.60 -1.76
CA GLN A 183 2.27 -13.60 -2.43
C GLN A 183 2.32 -14.94 -1.69
N ASN A 184 3.51 -15.38 -1.28
CA ASN A 184 3.68 -16.57 -0.46
C ASN A 184 2.96 -16.44 0.89
N HIS A 185 3.11 -15.30 1.58
CA HIS A 185 2.37 -15.02 2.82
C HIS A 185 0.85 -15.13 2.62
N LEU A 186 0.31 -14.46 1.60
CA LEU A 186 -1.12 -14.51 1.27
C LEU A 186 -1.59 -15.93 0.91
N SER A 187 -0.77 -16.70 0.17
CA SER A 187 -1.07 -18.09 -0.16
C SER A 187 -1.08 -18.99 1.08
N ARG A 188 -0.17 -18.77 2.04
CA ARG A 188 -0.11 -19.52 3.31
C ARG A 188 -1.34 -19.31 4.16
N LEU A 189 -1.86 -18.08 4.17
CA LEU A 189 -3.12 -17.76 4.87
C LEU A 189 -4.33 -18.50 4.27
N SER A 190 -4.28 -18.87 3.00
CA SER A 190 -5.37 -19.55 2.27
C SER A 190 -5.26 -21.07 2.31
N ASN A 191 -4.09 -21.62 2.04
CA ASN A 191 -3.88 -23.06 1.81
C ASN A 191 -3.44 -23.83 3.08
N GLY A 192 -3.34 -23.15 4.21
CA GLY A 192 -2.81 -23.74 5.44
C GLY A 192 -1.28 -23.79 5.47
N LYS A 193 -0.76 -24.34 6.57
CA LYS A 193 0.67 -24.26 6.95
C LYS A 193 1.35 -25.61 6.81
N GLY A 194 2.64 -25.58 6.52
CA GLY A 194 3.51 -26.74 6.54
C GLY A 194 4.97 -26.31 6.74
N VAL A 195 5.80 -27.19 7.29
CA VAL A 195 7.22 -26.90 7.57
C VAL A 195 7.97 -26.46 6.31
N LEU A 196 7.69 -27.09 5.17
CA LEU A 196 8.27 -26.69 3.88
C LEU A 196 7.87 -25.27 3.48
N SER A 197 6.63 -24.86 3.76
CA SER A 197 6.16 -23.51 3.48
C SER A 197 6.77 -22.46 4.42
N ASP A 198 7.04 -22.85 5.66
CA ASP A 198 7.77 -22.01 6.62
C ASP A 198 9.24 -21.82 6.18
N MET A 199 9.92 -22.90 5.77
CA MET A 199 11.24 -22.84 5.16
C MET A 199 11.28 -21.95 3.92
N TRP A 200 10.29 -22.09 3.05
CA TRP A 200 10.18 -21.25 1.87
C TRP A 200 9.97 -19.77 2.23
N THR A 201 9.25 -19.49 3.31
CA THR A 201 9.08 -18.12 3.83
C THR A 201 10.40 -17.52 4.31
N VAL A 202 11.25 -18.30 4.98
CA VAL A 202 12.61 -17.87 5.36
C VAL A 202 13.46 -17.61 4.12
N CYS A 203 13.48 -18.55 3.16
CA CYS A 203 14.25 -18.41 1.92
C CYS A 203 13.85 -17.17 1.12
N LEU A 204 12.54 -16.95 0.93
CA LEU A 204 12.04 -15.74 0.25
C LEU A 204 12.38 -14.48 1.04
N GLY A 205 12.22 -14.51 2.36
CA GLY A 205 12.57 -13.40 3.25
C GLY A 205 14.04 -12.99 3.11
N VAL A 206 14.96 -13.95 3.20
CA VAL A 206 16.41 -13.72 3.00
C VAL A 206 16.70 -13.25 1.58
N SER A 207 16.02 -13.79 0.56
CA SER A 207 16.16 -13.34 -0.82
C SER A 207 15.77 -11.87 -1.01
N THR A 208 14.77 -11.37 -0.26
CA THR A 208 14.45 -9.93 -0.27
C THR A 208 15.58 -9.09 0.34
N LEU A 209 16.24 -9.59 1.40
CA LEU A 209 17.35 -8.90 2.05
C LEU A 209 18.59 -8.85 1.17
N LEU A 210 18.81 -9.87 0.34
CA LEU A 210 19.87 -9.86 -0.68
C LEU A 210 19.67 -8.78 -1.75
N MET A 211 18.45 -8.28 -1.94
CA MET A 211 18.19 -7.15 -2.84
C MET A 211 18.43 -5.82 -2.14
N ARG A 212 17.85 -5.62 -0.95
CA ARG A 212 17.98 -4.38 -0.15
C ARG A 212 17.78 -4.65 1.33
N GLN A 213 18.52 -3.94 2.19
CA GLN A 213 18.39 -4.08 3.63
C GLN A 213 17.05 -3.58 4.17
N THR A 214 16.52 -2.49 3.62
CA THR A 214 15.24 -1.88 4.04
C THR A 214 14.04 -2.81 3.81
N ASN A 215 14.17 -3.86 3.01
CA ASN A 215 13.14 -4.88 2.82
C ASN A 215 12.82 -5.66 4.12
N VAL A 216 13.71 -5.61 5.12
CA VAL A 216 13.47 -6.23 6.44
C VAL A 216 12.16 -5.75 7.06
N PHE A 217 11.80 -4.47 6.90
CA PHE A 217 10.56 -3.94 7.45
C PHE A 217 9.33 -4.57 6.77
N TRP A 218 9.36 -4.73 5.45
CA TRP A 218 8.25 -5.35 4.70
C TRP A 218 8.07 -6.83 5.05
N VAL A 219 9.16 -7.58 5.22
CA VAL A 219 9.08 -9.00 5.58
C VAL A 219 8.69 -9.17 7.05
N VAL A 220 9.39 -8.50 7.96
CA VAL A 220 9.26 -8.75 9.41
C VAL A 220 8.10 -7.98 10.02
N VAL A 221 8.00 -6.68 9.77
CA VAL A 221 6.98 -5.82 10.39
C VAL A 221 5.64 -6.01 9.69
N TYR A 222 5.59 -5.89 8.36
CA TYR A 222 4.33 -6.01 7.64
C TYR A 222 3.83 -7.45 7.61
N MET A 223 4.55 -8.38 6.96
CA MET A 223 4.07 -9.76 6.80
C MET A 223 4.09 -10.53 8.12
N GLY A 224 5.14 -10.39 8.93
CA GLY A 224 5.19 -10.98 10.28
C GLY A 224 4.10 -10.43 11.21
N GLY A 225 3.82 -9.13 11.16
CA GLY A 225 2.71 -8.52 11.89
C GLY A 225 1.33 -9.03 11.44
N LEU A 226 1.10 -9.14 10.13
CA LEU A 226 -0.14 -9.72 9.60
C LEU A 226 -0.32 -11.18 10.03
N GLU A 227 0.77 -11.94 10.07
CA GLU A 227 0.77 -13.31 10.54
C GLU A 227 0.43 -13.40 12.05
N ALA A 228 0.98 -12.49 12.86
CA ALA A 228 0.67 -12.37 14.29
C ALA A 228 -0.83 -12.05 14.52
N VAL A 229 -1.37 -11.09 13.77
CA VAL A 229 -2.81 -10.76 13.83
C VAL A 229 -3.67 -11.95 13.39
N HIS A 230 -3.24 -12.67 12.35
CA HIS A 230 -3.97 -13.84 11.87
C HIS A 230 -4.05 -14.95 12.92
N VAL A 231 -2.95 -15.31 13.59
CA VAL A 231 -3.00 -16.36 14.63
C VAL A 231 -3.86 -15.95 15.83
N ILE A 232 -3.84 -14.68 16.21
CA ILE A 232 -4.73 -14.18 17.26
C ILE A 232 -6.19 -14.36 16.86
N ARG A 233 -6.56 -14.03 15.61
CA ARG A 233 -7.92 -14.26 15.09
C ARG A 233 -8.32 -15.74 15.08
N THR A 234 -7.38 -16.66 14.87
CA THR A 234 -7.67 -18.10 14.92
C THR A 234 -7.99 -18.63 16.32
N LEU A 235 -7.74 -17.86 17.38
CA LEU A 235 -8.15 -18.24 18.75
C LEU A 235 -9.67 -18.33 18.88
N ASN A 236 -10.40 -17.50 18.12
CA ASN A 236 -11.86 -17.50 17.96
C ASN A 236 -12.64 -17.80 19.27
N PRO A 237 -12.48 -16.97 20.31
CA PRO A 237 -13.19 -17.18 21.57
C PRO A 237 -14.71 -17.09 21.37
N PRO A 238 -15.51 -17.82 22.18
CA PRO A 238 -16.96 -17.80 22.03
C PRO A 238 -17.52 -16.39 22.24
N ALA A 239 -18.55 -16.07 21.45
CA ALA A 239 -19.32 -14.84 21.61
C ALA A 239 -19.89 -14.78 23.04
N THR A 240 -19.91 -13.59 23.64
CA THR A 240 -20.42 -13.38 25.00
C THR A 240 -21.28 -12.13 24.99
N GLU A 241 -22.45 -12.21 25.62
CA GLU A 241 -23.32 -11.05 25.79
C GLU A 241 -22.63 -9.98 26.63
N LYS A 242 -22.76 -8.72 26.20
CA LYS A 242 -22.17 -7.59 26.92
C LYS A 242 -22.93 -7.42 28.25
N PRO A 243 -22.27 -7.56 29.41
CA PRO A 243 -22.93 -7.34 30.69
C PRO A 243 -23.31 -5.86 30.85
N GLY A 244 -24.24 -5.56 31.76
CA GLY A 244 -24.60 -4.19 32.15
C GLY A 244 -23.45 -3.49 32.89
N LEU A 245 -22.48 -2.98 32.14
CA LEU A 245 -21.27 -2.34 32.66
C LEU A 245 -21.55 -0.89 33.05
N THR A 246 -21.51 -0.58 34.35
CA THR A 246 -21.86 0.75 34.89
C THR A 246 -20.65 1.56 35.37
N THR A 247 -19.50 0.90 35.62
CA THR A 247 -18.28 1.53 36.12
C THR A 247 -17.15 1.46 35.11
N LEU A 248 -16.29 2.49 35.06
CA LEU A 248 -15.12 2.51 34.18
C LEU A 248 -14.22 1.27 34.37
N TRP A 249 -13.94 0.90 35.62
CA TRP A 249 -13.16 -0.30 35.93
C TRP A 249 -13.81 -1.58 35.41
N SER A 250 -15.13 -1.72 35.52
CA SER A 250 -15.84 -2.89 34.96
C SER A 250 -15.69 -2.98 33.45
N VAL A 251 -15.76 -1.85 32.74
CA VAL A 251 -15.54 -1.78 31.29
C VAL A 251 -14.11 -2.18 30.96
N THR A 252 -13.11 -1.52 31.55
CA THR A 252 -11.70 -1.82 31.27
C THR A 252 -11.35 -3.27 31.58
N LYS A 253 -11.79 -3.80 32.72
CA LYS A 253 -11.56 -5.19 33.12
C LYS A 253 -12.22 -6.19 32.16
N PHE A 254 -13.44 -5.90 31.71
CA PHE A 254 -14.16 -6.75 30.76
C PHE A 254 -13.42 -6.83 29.42
N TYR A 255 -13.10 -5.68 28.80
CA TYR A 255 -12.43 -5.65 27.51
C TYR A 255 -10.99 -6.16 27.58
N ALA A 256 -10.22 -5.83 28.63
CA ALA A 256 -8.89 -6.40 28.82
C ALA A 256 -8.93 -7.93 28.90
N ARG A 257 -9.93 -8.49 29.59
CA ARG A 257 -10.13 -9.95 29.63
C ARG A 257 -10.52 -10.51 28.25
N ARG A 258 -11.43 -9.87 27.51
CA ARG A 258 -11.79 -10.30 26.14
C ARG A 258 -10.57 -10.27 25.21
N TYR A 259 -9.78 -9.20 25.23
CA TYR A 259 -8.56 -9.08 24.44
C TYR A 259 -7.52 -10.15 24.81
N SER A 260 -7.36 -10.47 26.11
CA SER A 260 -6.44 -11.54 26.55
C SER A 260 -6.79 -12.92 25.97
N LEU A 261 -8.07 -13.16 25.68
CA LEU A 261 -8.57 -14.40 25.08
C LEU A 261 -8.45 -14.43 23.54
N GLY A 262 -8.00 -13.34 22.93
CA GLY A 262 -7.87 -13.19 21.47
C GLY A 262 -9.05 -12.51 20.79
N ASP A 263 -10.01 -11.96 21.54
CA ASP A 263 -11.20 -11.29 21.01
C ASP A 263 -10.89 -9.84 20.59
N ILE A 264 -10.06 -9.66 19.57
CA ILE A 264 -9.48 -8.35 19.21
C ILE A 264 -10.49 -7.37 18.60
N HIS A 265 -10.19 -6.08 18.75
CA HIS A 265 -10.90 -4.99 18.08
C HIS A 265 -10.20 -4.69 16.75
N ASP A 266 -10.74 -5.17 15.63
CA ASP A 266 -10.15 -4.90 14.32
C ASP A 266 -11.24 -4.66 13.26
N PRO A 267 -11.94 -3.51 13.34
CA PRO A 267 -13.00 -3.18 12.40
C PRO A 267 -12.45 -2.90 11.00
N PRO A 268 -13.28 -3.01 9.94
CA PRO A 268 -12.92 -2.52 8.62
C PRO A 268 -12.58 -1.04 8.65
N LEU A 269 -11.60 -0.62 7.84
CA LEU A 269 -11.08 0.75 7.84
C LEU A 269 -12.16 1.78 7.45
N SER A 270 -13.16 1.41 6.65
CA SER A 270 -14.27 2.28 6.23
C SER A 270 -15.16 2.78 7.37
N VAL A 271 -15.17 2.08 8.51
CA VAL A 271 -15.95 2.44 9.70
C VAL A 271 -15.07 2.76 10.92
N SER A 272 -13.75 2.82 10.72
CA SER A 272 -12.74 2.97 11.77
C SER A 272 -12.35 4.44 11.96
N SER A 273 -12.52 4.97 13.16
CA SER A 273 -12.02 6.29 13.56
C SER A 273 -10.69 6.20 14.32
N PRO A 274 -9.94 7.31 14.50
CA PRO A 274 -8.68 7.32 15.23
C PRO A 274 -8.69 6.65 16.62
N ASP A 275 -9.82 6.68 17.34
CA ASP A 275 -10.00 5.94 18.59
C ASP A 275 -10.03 4.42 18.37
N ASP A 276 -10.64 3.95 17.27
CA ASP A 276 -10.57 2.54 16.87
C ASP A 276 -9.14 2.11 16.56
N TRP A 277 -8.30 3.01 16.04
CA TRP A 277 -6.89 2.68 15.76
C TRP A 277 -6.14 2.41 17.07
N LEU A 278 -6.39 3.22 18.09
CA LEU A 278 -5.83 3.03 19.43
C LEU A 278 -6.29 1.70 20.04
N PHE A 279 -7.60 1.43 20.04
CA PHE A 279 -8.13 0.17 20.58
C PHE A 279 -7.70 -1.05 19.76
N CYS A 280 -7.49 -0.89 18.46
CA CYS A 280 -6.99 -1.95 17.60
C CYS A 280 -5.58 -2.37 18.01
N VAL A 281 -4.66 -1.40 18.10
CA VAL A 281 -3.28 -1.66 18.54
C VAL A 281 -3.26 -2.23 19.95
N LEU A 282 -4.03 -1.65 20.88
CA LEU A 282 -4.09 -2.11 22.27
C LEU A 282 -4.61 -3.54 22.39
N SER A 283 -5.71 -3.87 21.70
CA SER A 283 -6.31 -5.20 21.76
C SER A 283 -5.38 -6.28 21.19
N ILE A 284 -4.69 -5.99 20.07
CA ILE A 284 -3.70 -6.89 19.46
C ILE A 284 -2.49 -7.06 20.39
N ALA A 285 -2.00 -5.99 21.01
CA ALA A 285 -0.87 -6.05 21.94
C ALA A 285 -1.20 -6.93 23.16
N ILE A 286 -2.36 -6.72 23.79
CA ILE A 286 -2.81 -7.54 24.92
C ILE A 286 -2.94 -9.02 24.49
N ALA A 287 -3.59 -9.27 23.36
CA ALA A 287 -3.77 -10.63 22.86
C ALA A 287 -2.43 -11.33 22.57
N ALA A 288 -1.45 -10.61 21.99
CA ALA A 288 -0.13 -11.15 21.70
C ALA A 288 0.67 -11.48 22.97
N ILE A 289 0.64 -10.58 23.96
CA ILE A 289 1.33 -10.76 25.26
C ILE A 289 0.71 -11.92 26.05
N CYS A 290 -0.61 -12.08 26.00
CA CYS A 290 -1.31 -13.17 26.71
C CYS A 290 -1.22 -14.53 25.99
N ASN A 291 -0.83 -14.56 24.71
CA ASN A 291 -0.73 -15.80 23.92
C ASN A 291 0.66 -15.97 23.27
N PRO A 292 1.78 -15.82 24.01
CA PRO A 292 3.10 -15.66 23.42
C PRO A 292 3.58 -16.92 22.69
N LEU A 293 3.32 -18.11 23.23
CA LEU A 293 3.74 -19.38 22.62
C LEU A 293 3.05 -19.62 21.27
N LYS A 294 1.76 -19.30 21.17
CA LYS A 294 0.99 -19.46 19.92
C LYS A 294 1.45 -18.46 18.87
N VAL A 295 1.68 -17.21 19.29
CA VAL A 295 2.20 -16.17 18.39
C VAL A 295 3.61 -16.52 17.92
N LEU A 296 4.53 -16.83 18.82
CA LEU A 296 5.93 -17.15 18.49
C LEU A 296 6.04 -18.38 17.59
N LYS A 297 5.29 -19.45 17.90
CA LYS A 297 5.22 -20.64 17.04
C LYS A 297 4.70 -20.31 15.64
N GLN A 298 3.88 -19.26 15.50
CA GLN A 298 3.39 -18.85 14.20
C GLN A 298 4.40 -18.01 13.41
N ILE A 299 5.02 -17.03 14.06
CA ILE A 299 5.85 -16.01 13.39
C ILE A 299 7.32 -16.40 13.30
N TRP A 300 7.69 -17.59 13.76
CA TRP A 300 9.07 -18.08 13.78
C TRP A 300 9.85 -17.94 12.45
N PRO A 301 9.25 -18.05 11.24
CA PRO A 301 9.99 -17.83 10.00
C PRO A 301 10.48 -16.38 9.88
N TYR A 302 9.63 -15.43 10.27
CA TYR A 302 9.97 -14.00 10.28
C TYR A 302 10.98 -13.67 11.38
N VAL A 303 10.89 -14.33 12.53
CA VAL A 303 11.91 -14.25 13.60
C VAL A 303 13.27 -14.76 13.11
N SER A 304 13.28 -15.82 12.30
CA SER A 304 14.51 -16.35 11.70
C SER A 304 15.13 -15.34 10.74
N VAL A 305 14.31 -14.70 9.88
CA VAL A 305 14.79 -13.65 8.96
C VAL A 305 15.40 -12.46 9.71
N VAL A 306 14.75 -11.95 10.76
CA VAL A 306 15.32 -10.83 11.55
C VAL A 306 16.57 -11.26 12.33
N THR A 307 16.65 -12.52 12.78
CA THR A 307 17.84 -13.06 13.44
C THR A 307 19.03 -13.12 12.48
N ILE A 308 18.82 -13.61 11.25
CA ILE A 308 19.84 -13.62 10.19
C ILE A 308 20.27 -12.19 9.86
N PHE A 309 19.32 -11.27 9.70
CA PHE A 309 19.62 -9.86 9.42
C PHE A 309 20.43 -9.21 10.54
N THR A 310 20.04 -9.41 11.80
CA THR A 310 20.73 -8.84 12.96
C THR A 310 22.13 -9.44 13.12
N GLY A 311 22.27 -10.75 12.89
CA GLY A 311 23.57 -11.43 12.86
C GLY A 311 24.48 -10.85 11.77
N PHE A 312 23.94 -10.58 10.58
CA PHE A 312 24.67 -9.89 9.51
C PHE A 312 25.10 -8.47 9.94
N VAL A 313 24.21 -7.66 10.52
CA VAL A 313 24.53 -6.29 10.96
C VAL A 313 25.63 -6.31 12.02
N ALA A 314 25.58 -7.26 12.96
CA ALA A 314 26.58 -7.43 14.00
C ALA A 314 27.95 -7.85 13.42
N TRP A 315 27.96 -8.77 12.45
CA TRP A 315 29.17 -9.21 11.76
C TRP A 315 29.78 -8.11 10.87
N ASN A 316 28.94 -7.40 10.12
CA ASN A 316 29.35 -6.36 9.17
C ASN A 316 29.73 -5.03 9.87
N GLY A 317 29.32 -4.84 11.13
CA GLY A 317 29.53 -3.57 11.85
C GLY A 317 28.74 -2.41 11.23
N GLY A 318 27.52 -2.68 10.76
CA GLY A 318 26.65 -1.70 10.10
C GLY A 318 25.61 -2.35 9.19
N VAL A 319 24.60 -1.58 8.79
CA VAL A 319 23.55 -2.07 7.88
C VAL A 319 24.03 -2.07 6.41
N VAL A 320 24.93 -1.16 6.06
CA VAL A 320 25.43 -0.96 4.69
C VAL A 320 26.75 -1.71 4.47
N LEU A 321 26.93 -2.31 3.28
CA LEU A 321 28.11 -3.12 2.92
C LEU A 321 29.31 -2.28 2.46
N GLY A 322 29.10 -1.29 1.60
CA GLY A 322 30.13 -0.38 1.09
C GLY A 322 30.30 0.89 1.93
N ASP A 323 30.38 2.05 1.28
CA ASP A 323 30.62 3.34 1.90
C ASP A 323 29.64 3.68 3.05
N LYS A 324 30.12 3.55 4.29
CA LYS A 324 29.35 3.79 5.51
C LYS A 324 29.24 5.27 5.88
N SER A 325 30.19 6.10 5.44
CA SER A 325 30.33 7.50 5.86
C SER A 325 29.16 8.37 5.41
N ASN A 326 28.62 8.08 4.22
CA ASN A 326 27.52 8.82 3.60
C ASN A 326 26.14 8.17 3.82
N HIS A 327 26.08 7.04 4.54
CA HIS A 327 24.87 6.23 4.71
C HIS A 327 24.57 5.91 6.18
N VAL A 328 24.80 6.91 7.04
CA VAL A 328 24.42 6.81 8.47
C VAL A 328 22.90 6.88 8.57
N ALA A 329 22.31 5.91 9.28
CA ALA A 329 20.87 5.92 9.55
C ALA A 329 20.51 7.16 10.38
N THR A 330 19.56 7.94 9.89
CA THR A 330 19.02 9.11 10.61
C THR A 330 17.52 8.93 10.81
N ILE A 331 16.91 9.73 11.68
CA ILE A 331 15.45 9.79 11.81
C ILE A 331 14.94 11.02 11.04
N HIS A 332 14.41 10.77 9.83
CA HIS A 332 13.82 11.77 8.93
C HIS A 332 12.30 11.60 8.87
N LEU A 333 11.60 12.06 9.91
CA LEU A 333 10.14 12.08 10.01
C LEU A 333 9.48 12.92 8.91
N ALA A 334 10.17 13.92 8.35
CA ALA A 334 9.60 14.73 7.26
C ALA A 334 9.31 13.90 6.00
N GLN A 335 9.97 12.76 5.78
CA GLN A 335 9.61 11.81 4.71
C GLN A 335 8.15 11.33 4.82
N MET A 336 7.63 11.18 6.05
CA MET A 336 6.22 10.82 6.25
C MET A 336 5.26 11.95 5.90
N LEU A 337 5.70 13.21 5.92
CA LEU A 337 4.91 14.32 5.41
C LEU A 337 4.94 14.39 3.88
N TYR A 338 6.10 14.10 3.27
CA TYR A 338 6.28 14.11 1.81
C TYR A 338 5.55 12.96 1.10
N LEU A 339 5.37 11.83 1.78
CA LEU A 339 4.63 10.66 1.29
C LEU A 339 3.25 11.02 0.73
N TRP A 340 2.47 11.80 1.48
CA TRP A 340 1.06 12.06 1.18
C TRP A 340 0.83 12.85 -0.11
N PRO A 341 1.48 14.01 -0.34
CA PRO A 341 1.32 14.73 -1.60
C PRO A 341 1.88 13.95 -2.79
N LEU A 342 2.95 13.17 -2.59
CA LEU A 342 3.49 12.29 -3.64
C LEU A 342 2.43 11.25 -4.06
N PHE A 343 1.79 10.59 -3.10
CA PHE A 343 0.70 9.65 -3.36
C PHE A 343 -0.50 10.34 -3.98
N ALA A 344 -0.86 11.54 -3.49
CA ALA A 344 -1.97 12.31 -4.03
C ALA A 344 -1.73 12.71 -5.49
N PHE A 345 -0.49 13.03 -5.87
CA PHE A 345 -0.11 13.32 -7.25
C PHE A 345 -0.22 12.07 -8.13
N PHE A 346 0.44 10.97 -7.76
CA PHE A 346 0.45 9.76 -8.59
C PHE A 346 -0.95 9.10 -8.66
N SER A 347 -1.71 9.14 -7.58
CA SER A 347 -3.05 8.55 -7.53
C SER A 347 -4.17 9.59 -7.60
N ALA A 348 -3.91 10.75 -8.23
CA ALA A 348 -4.87 11.85 -8.36
C ALA A 348 -6.24 11.40 -8.90
N PRO A 349 -6.35 10.55 -9.94
CA PRO A 349 -7.66 10.08 -10.40
C PRO A 349 -8.41 9.22 -9.39
N LEU A 350 -7.70 8.44 -8.57
CA LEU A 350 -8.32 7.57 -7.57
C LEU A 350 -8.91 8.36 -6.40
N ILE A 351 -8.36 9.52 -6.04
CA ILE A 351 -8.82 10.32 -4.91
C ILE A 351 -9.97 11.27 -5.26
N ILE A 352 -10.34 11.42 -6.54
CA ILE A 352 -11.44 12.29 -6.99
C ILE A 352 -12.73 12.01 -6.20
N PRO A 353 -13.21 10.75 -6.04
CA PRO A 353 -14.44 10.50 -5.30
C PRO A 353 -14.34 10.89 -3.82
N SER A 354 -13.19 10.63 -3.19
CA SER A 354 -12.92 11.00 -1.79
C SER A 354 -12.86 12.52 -1.61
N ALA A 355 -12.31 13.25 -2.58
CA ALA A 355 -12.27 14.71 -2.61
C ALA A 355 -13.68 15.30 -2.73
N ILE A 356 -14.49 14.82 -3.68
CA ILE A 356 -15.88 15.23 -3.84
C ILE A 356 -16.68 14.96 -2.56
N SER A 357 -16.55 13.76 -1.97
CA SER A 357 -17.24 13.41 -0.73
C SER A 357 -16.85 14.33 0.44
N SER A 358 -15.56 14.64 0.56
CA SER A 358 -15.04 15.54 1.61
C SER A 358 -15.53 16.97 1.42
N LEU A 359 -15.56 17.47 0.18
CA LEU A 359 -16.09 18.80 -0.16
C LEU A 359 -17.60 18.90 0.13
N ILE A 360 -18.38 17.87 -0.20
CA ILE A 360 -19.81 17.82 0.12
C ILE A 360 -20.03 17.82 1.64
N LYS A 361 -19.24 17.06 2.41
CA LYS A 361 -19.31 17.06 3.88
C LYS A 361 -18.99 18.45 4.44
N LEU A 362 -17.90 19.06 3.97
CA LEU A 362 -17.50 20.40 4.38
C LEU A 362 -18.60 21.43 4.08
N TYR A 363 -19.14 21.42 2.86
CA TYR A 363 -20.24 22.30 2.46
C TYR A 363 -21.48 22.13 3.36
N LYS A 364 -21.87 20.88 3.67
CA LYS A 364 -22.99 20.60 4.58
C LYS A 364 -22.72 21.07 6.01
N THR A 365 -21.50 20.92 6.51
CA THR A 365 -21.12 21.39 7.85
C THR A 365 -21.15 22.91 7.91
N LEU A 366 -20.62 23.61 6.90
CA LEU A 366 -20.66 25.07 6.82
C LEU A 366 -22.11 25.59 6.71
N LEU A 367 -22.93 24.99 5.86
CA LEU A 367 -24.35 25.34 5.72
C LEU A 367 -25.16 25.00 6.99
N GLY A 368 -24.79 23.93 7.68
CA GLY A 368 -25.36 23.54 8.98
C GLY A 368 -24.98 24.49 10.11
N LEU A 369 -23.78 25.07 10.09
CA LEU A 369 -23.40 26.18 10.99
C LEU A 369 -24.22 27.45 10.71
N MET A 370 -24.61 27.67 9.46
CA MET A 370 -25.45 28.81 9.05
C MET A 370 -26.94 28.57 9.33
N SER A 371 -27.36 27.31 9.52
CA SER A 371 -28.72 26.94 9.88
C SER A 371 -28.82 26.93 11.41
N GLY A 372 -29.53 27.91 11.99
CA GLY A 372 -29.69 28.05 13.45
C GLY A 372 -30.18 26.78 14.16
N PRO A 373 -30.06 26.71 15.51
CA PRO A 373 -30.28 25.49 16.28
C PRO A 373 -31.65 24.87 15.97
N ARG A 374 -31.62 23.60 15.54
CA ARG A 374 -32.84 22.80 15.36
C ARG A 374 -33.53 22.63 16.72
N SER A 375 -34.84 22.79 16.68
CA SER A 375 -35.77 22.70 17.81
C SER A 375 -35.55 21.46 18.68
N ALA A 376 -35.75 21.67 19.99
CA ALA A 376 -35.63 20.68 21.04
C ALA A 376 -36.49 19.43 20.77
N PRO A 377 -36.05 18.23 21.21
CA PRO A 377 -36.87 17.03 21.12
C PRO A 377 -38.14 17.17 21.96
N SER A 378 -39.29 16.80 21.38
CA SER A 378 -40.55 16.67 22.13
C SER A 378 -40.46 15.52 23.15
N PRO A 379 -40.87 15.70 24.41
CA PRO A 379 -40.82 14.66 25.43
C PRO A 379 -42.03 13.74 25.25
N ASN A 380 -41.91 12.71 24.40
CA ASN A 380 -42.91 11.64 24.37
C ASN A 380 -42.41 10.40 25.10
N ASN A 381 -43.16 10.11 26.16
CA ASN A 381 -43.01 9.04 27.13
C ASN A 381 -43.01 7.63 26.51
N ALA A 382 -42.02 6.83 26.89
CA ALA A 382 -42.20 5.41 27.15
C ALA A 382 -41.25 5.03 28.31
N ARG A 383 -41.82 4.50 29.40
CA ARG A 383 -41.07 3.95 30.53
C ARG A 383 -40.34 2.69 30.06
N GLU A 384 -39.10 2.84 29.64
CA GLU A 384 -38.15 1.73 29.56
C GLU A 384 -37.68 1.36 30.98
N PRO A 385 -37.39 0.08 31.25
CA PRO A 385 -36.94 -0.38 32.56
C PRO A 385 -35.67 0.39 32.97
N ILE A 386 -35.63 0.81 34.25
CA ILE A 386 -34.56 1.61 34.85
C ILE A 386 -33.25 0.80 34.81
N ALA A 387 -32.49 0.96 33.73
CA ALA A 387 -31.12 0.49 33.68
C ALA A 387 -30.30 1.32 34.71
N PRO A 388 -29.38 0.68 35.45
CA PRO A 388 -28.55 1.40 36.40
C PRO A 388 -27.74 2.49 35.68
N SER A 389 -27.77 3.72 36.22
CA SER A 389 -27.09 4.85 35.59
C SER A 389 -25.57 4.63 35.61
N PRO A 390 -24.86 4.88 34.49
CA PRO A 390 -23.41 4.76 34.46
C PRO A 390 -22.78 5.82 35.38
N THR A 391 -21.67 5.45 36.01
CA THR A 391 -20.87 6.36 36.84
C THR A 391 -20.46 7.62 36.08
N VAL A 392 -20.33 8.75 36.78
CA VAL A 392 -19.89 10.04 36.19
C VAL A 392 -18.56 9.90 35.45
N SER A 393 -17.62 9.12 35.99
CA SER A 393 -16.33 8.87 35.33
C SER A 393 -16.48 8.12 34.00
N LEU A 394 -17.37 7.12 33.94
CA LEU A 394 -17.66 6.42 32.69
C LEU A 394 -18.33 7.35 31.67
N GLN A 395 -19.27 8.18 32.10
CA GLN A 395 -19.93 9.17 31.24
C GLN A 395 -18.94 10.19 30.67
N ILE A 396 -18.01 10.71 31.50
CA ILE A 396 -16.97 11.65 31.05
C ILE A 396 -16.07 10.99 30.02
N VAL A 397 -15.56 9.78 30.28
CA VAL A 397 -14.67 9.08 29.35
C VAL A 397 -15.38 8.75 28.03
N ASP A 398 -16.61 8.26 28.09
CA ASP A 398 -17.42 7.97 26.90
C ASP A 398 -17.69 9.25 26.07
N PHE A 399 -17.99 10.37 26.74
CA PHE A 399 -18.14 11.66 26.09
C PHE A 399 -16.84 12.14 25.42
N LEU A 400 -15.71 12.05 26.13
CA LEU A 400 -14.40 12.46 25.61
C LEU A 400 -14.00 11.62 24.39
N ILE A 401 -14.17 10.31 24.44
CA ILE A 401 -13.85 9.42 23.33
C ILE A 401 -14.77 9.67 22.15
N SER A 402 -16.08 9.79 22.39
CA SER A 402 -17.08 9.94 21.33
C SER A 402 -17.05 11.31 20.64
N ASN A 403 -16.71 12.38 21.36
CA ASN A 403 -16.87 13.75 20.84
C ASN A 403 -15.56 14.55 20.77
N ALA A 404 -14.60 14.32 21.67
CA ALA A 404 -13.38 15.12 21.75
C ALA A 404 -12.16 14.45 21.12
N PHE A 405 -12.10 13.11 21.07
CA PHE A 405 -10.92 12.39 20.61
C PHE A 405 -10.54 12.73 19.16
N TYR A 406 -11.50 12.71 18.24
CA TYR A 406 -11.26 13.02 16.83
C TYR A 406 -10.72 14.45 16.59
N PRO A 407 -11.37 15.53 17.10
CA PRO A 407 -10.83 16.87 16.92
C PRO A 407 -9.48 17.07 17.63
N CYS A 408 -9.28 16.48 18.83
CA CYS A 408 -7.98 16.51 19.51
C CYS A 408 -6.89 15.78 18.71
N PHE A 409 -7.22 14.65 18.09
CA PHE A 409 -6.32 13.92 17.21
C PHE A 409 -5.91 14.77 15.99
N LEU A 410 -6.87 15.42 15.33
CA LEU A 410 -6.57 16.30 14.20
C LEU A 410 -5.70 17.49 14.59
N LEU A 411 -6.00 18.14 15.72
CA LEU A 411 -5.18 19.23 16.26
C LEU A 411 -3.78 18.74 16.61
N GLY A 412 -3.67 17.61 17.31
CA GLY A 412 -2.40 16.98 17.66
C GLY A 412 -1.56 16.62 16.42
N ALA A 413 -2.18 16.06 15.38
CA ALA A 413 -1.53 15.75 14.12
C ALA A 413 -1.02 17.01 13.40
N ALA A 414 -1.80 18.11 13.41
CA ALA A 414 -1.38 19.38 12.84
C ALA A 414 -0.19 19.99 13.61
N VAL A 415 -0.26 20.03 14.95
CA VAL A 415 0.83 20.52 15.81
C VAL A 415 2.08 19.67 15.63
N PHE A 416 1.95 18.35 15.57
CA PHE A 416 3.06 17.44 15.34
C PHE A 416 3.69 17.65 13.96
N SER A 417 2.88 17.85 12.92
CA SER A 417 3.36 18.15 11.57
C SER A 417 4.13 19.48 11.51
N VAL A 418 3.65 20.52 12.20
CA VAL A 418 4.38 21.79 12.35
C VAL A 418 5.71 21.57 13.08
N GLY A 419 5.71 20.75 14.14
CA GLY A 419 6.92 20.35 14.86
C GLY A 419 7.94 19.64 13.97
N ILE A 420 7.51 18.67 13.16
CA ILE A 420 8.38 17.99 12.18
C ILE A 420 8.94 18.98 11.18
N VAL A 421 8.12 19.85 10.60
CA VAL A 421 8.58 20.85 9.63
C VAL A 421 9.64 21.78 10.24
N LYS A 422 9.45 22.19 11.50
CA LYS A 422 10.37 23.09 12.21
C LYS A 422 11.68 22.41 12.62
N TYR A 423 11.62 21.19 13.17
CA TYR A 423 12.75 20.57 13.87
C TYR A 423 13.35 19.37 13.13
N ASN A 424 12.68 18.81 12.12
CA ASN A 424 13.09 17.56 11.47
C ASN A 424 12.93 17.58 9.94
N THR A 425 12.96 18.76 9.33
CA THR A 425 13.19 18.88 7.88
C THR A 425 14.69 18.78 7.61
N ILE A 426 15.17 17.59 7.23
CA ILE A 426 16.58 17.38 6.88
C ILE A 426 16.78 17.66 5.40
N ILE A 427 17.79 18.46 5.08
CA ILE A 427 18.21 18.79 3.72
C ILE A 427 19.56 18.12 3.51
N HIS A 428 19.57 17.00 2.79
CA HIS A 428 20.80 16.26 2.54
C HIS A 428 21.68 17.01 1.51
N PRO A 429 23.02 17.06 1.69
CA PRO A 429 23.91 17.73 0.73
C PRO A 429 23.72 17.25 -0.72
N PHE A 430 23.55 15.93 -0.94
CA PHE A 430 23.31 15.39 -2.28
C PHE A 430 22.00 15.85 -2.92
N THR A 431 20.94 16.13 -2.14
CA THR A 431 19.69 16.67 -2.70
C THR A 431 19.87 18.04 -3.33
N LEU A 432 20.78 18.87 -2.80
CA LEU A 432 21.07 20.21 -3.33
C LEU A 432 22.29 20.26 -4.24
N ALA A 433 23.11 19.22 -4.26
CA ALA A 433 24.24 19.12 -5.18
C ALA A 433 23.83 18.54 -6.54
N ASP A 434 22.82 17.67 -6.58
CA ASP A 434 22.45 16.94 -7.78
C ASP A 434 21.17 17.50 -8.43
N ASN A 435 21.35 18.44 -9.36
CA ASN A 435 20.23 19.01 -10.12
C ASN A 435 19.64 18.09 -11.19
N ARG A 436 20.14 16.86 -11.34
CA ARG A 436 19.58 15.86 -12.28
C ARG A 436 18.28 15.24 -11.76
N HIS A 437 17.99 15.37 -10.47
CA HIS A 437 16.83 14.75 -9.83
C HIS A 437 15.69 15.75 -9.60
N TYR A 438 14.43 15.32 -9.70
CA TYR A 438 13.28 16.22 -9.48
C TYR A 438 13.26 16.79 -8.06
N MET A 439 13.74 16.03 -7.07
CA MET A 439 13.76 16.47 -5.67
C MET A 439 14.65 17.67 -5.45
N PHE A 440 15.70 17.87 -6.23
CA PHE A 440 16.49 19.11 -6.19
C PHE A 440 15.59 20.34 -6.40
N TYR A 441 14.71 20.30 -7.41
CA TYR A 441 13.85 21.42 -7.75
C TYR A 441 12.71 21.61 -6.75
N VAL A 442 12.11 20.52 -6.27
CA VAL A 442 11.09 20.58 -5.22
C VAL A 442 11.67 21.20 -3.94
N PHE A 443 12.87 20.79 -3.53
CA PHE A 443 13.52 21.37 -2.36
C PHE A 443 13.92 22.83 -2.61
N ARG A 444 14.62 23.12 -3.71
CA ARG A 444 15.15 24.45 -4.03
C ARG A 444 14.04 25.50 -4.21
N TYR A 445 12.99 25.17 -4.94
CA TYR A 445 11.97 26.16 -5.34
C TYR A 445 10.68 26.13 -4.51
N THR A 446 10.48 25.12 -3.67
CA THR A 446 9.29 25.04 -2.79
C THR A 446 9.70 25.05 -1.32
N ILE A 447 10.41 24.02 -0.85
CA ILE A 447 10.72 23.83 0.59
C ILE A 447 11.70 24.89 1.12
N LEU A 448 12.63 25.33 0.29
CA LEU A 448 13.67 26.31 0.63
C LEU A 448 13.33 27.74 0.22
N ARG A 449 12.21 27.96 -0.48
CA ARG A 449 11.84 29.28 -1.01
C ARG A 449 11.65 30.33 0.08
N SER A 450 10.91 29.98 1.14
CA SER A 450 10.75 30.83 2.33
C SER A 450 10.25 30.00 3.50
N GLN A 451 10.41 30.50 4.73
CA GLN A 451 9.85 29.81 5.90
C GLN A 451 8.32 29.73 5.84
N LEU A 452 7.66 30.80 5.39
CA LEU A 452 6.20 30.81 5.24
C LEU A 452 5.71 29.77 4.23
N ALA A 453 6.40 29.65 3.09
CA ALA A 453 6.09 28.62 2.09
C ALA A 453 6.28 27.21 2.67
N ARG A 454 7.33 26.99 3.46
CA ARG A 454 7.57 25.70 4.10
C ARG A 454 6.46 25.33 5.10
N PHE A 455 6.03 26.26 5.95
CA PHE A 455 4.97 26.00 6.92
C PHE A 455 3.59 25.90 6.28
N SER A 456 3.31 26.61 5.18
CA SER A 456 2.03 26.47 4.48
C SER A 456 1.82 25.08 3.87
N LEU A 457 2.91 24.36 3.57
CA LEU A 457 2.85 22.96 3.11
C LEU A 457 2.23 22.01 4.14
N VAL A 458 2.20 22.36 5.43
CA VAL A 458 1.52 21.52 6.45
C VAL A 458 0.05 21.31 6.08
N GLY A 459 -0.63 22.34 5.57
CA GLY A 459 -2.01 22.21 5.09
C GLY A 459 -2.12 21.23 3.92
N ALA A 460 -1.19 21.32 2.96
CA ALA A 460 -1.14 20.40 1.82
C ALA A 460 -0.89 18.96 2.27
N TYR A 461 0.05 18.72 3.19
CA TYR A 461 0.34 17.39 3.75
C TYR A 461 -0.90 16.79 4.42
N MET A 462 -1.59 17.57 5.26
CA MET A 462 -2.77 17.10 5.99
C MET A 462 -3.95 16.79 5.06
N VAL A 463 -4.21 17.64 4.06
CA VAL A 463 -5.27 17.41 3.07
C VAL A 463 -4.96 16.18 2.23
N SER A 464 -3.73 16.04 1.73
CA SER A 464 -3.31 14.86 0.98
C SER A 464 -3.41 13.58 1.82
N ALA A 465 -3.01 13.62 3.10
CA ALA A 465 -3.11 12.49 4.02
C ALA A 465 -4.56 12.05 4.20
N HIS A 466 -5.48 13.00 4.44
CA HIS A 466 -6.91 12.73 4.57
C HIS A 466 -7.51 12.09 3.31
N LEU A 467 -7.17 12.60 2.12
CA LEU A 467 -7.70 12.07 0.87
C LEU A 467 -7.17 10.66 0.56
N ILE A 468 -5.88 10.42 0.77
CA ILE A 468 -5.26 9.11 0.56
C ILE A 468 -5.79 8.07 1.56
N TRP A 469 -5.91 8.46 2.83
CA TRP A 469 -6.48 7.58 3.86
C TRP A 469 -7.95 7.27 3.59
N SER A 470 -8.74 8.29 3.21
CA SER A 470 -10.15 8.10 2.83
C SER A 470 -10.31 7.19 1.63
N ARG A 471 -9.39 7.24 0.65
CA ARG A 471 -9.43 6.36 -0.51
C ARG A 471 -9.09 4.91 -0.16
N LEU A 472 -8.14 4.71 0.76
CA LEU A 472 -7.78 3.39 1.30
C LEU A 472 -8.93 2.79 2.13
N ALA A 473 -9.62 3.61 2.91
CA ALA A 473 -10.76 3.19 3.73
C ALA A 473 -11.90 2.63 2.87
N GLY A 474 -12.14 3.21 1.68
CA GLY A 474 -13.21 2.77 0.78
C GLY A 474 -14.61 3.19 1.25
N CYS A 475 -15.63 2.58 0.68
CA CYS A 475 -17.02 2.86 1.04
C CYS A 475 -17.46 2.04 2.28
N PRO A 476 -18.25 2.63 3.19
CA PRO A 476 -18.90 1.87 4.26
C PRO A 476 -19.84 0.80 3.66
N PRO A 477 -19.97 -0.38 4.29
CA PRO A 477 -20.95 -1.38 3.86
C PRO A 477 -22.38 -0.82 3.94
N THR A 478 -23.21 -1.09 2.93
CA THR A 478 -24.64 -0.74 2.95
C THR A 478 -25.41 -1.58 3.98
N SER A 479 -26.51 -1.02 4.48
CA SER A 479 -27.29 -1.35 5.68
C SER A 479 -27.73 -2.80 5.95
N ASP A 480 -27.40 -3.79 5.11
CA ASP A 480 -27.69 -5.21 5.39
C ASP A 480 -26.73 -5.83 6.41
N ALA A 481 -25.75 -5.05 6.90
CA ALA A 481 -24.90 -5.40 8.02
C ALA A 481 -25.63 -5.22 9.37
N GLN A 482 -26.63 -6.06 9.63
CA GLN A 482 -27.08 -6.37 11.00
C GLN A 482 -25.93 -6.88 11.92
N HIS A 483 -24.72 -7.08 11.36
CA HIS A 483 -23.47 -7.50 12.01
C HIS A 483 -22.59 -6.39 12.62
N ILE A 484 -22.94 -5.10 12.57
CA ILE A 484 -22.17 -4.03 13.25
C ILE A 484 -22.18 -4.20 14.80
N GLN A 485 -23.04 -5.07 15.34
CA GLN A 485 -23.23 -5.31 16.77
C GLN A 485 -22.04 -5.98 17.50
N TYR A 486 -21.03 -6.50 16.78
CA TYR A 486 -19.92 -7.28 17.36
C TYR A 486 -18.55 -6.60 17.28
N ILE A 487 -18.49 -5.29 17.15
CA ILE A 487 -17.23 -4.57 17.30
C ILE A 487 -16.86 -4.57 18.80
N ASN A 488 -15.76 -5.26 19.18
CA ASN A 488 -15.26 -5.34 20.56
C ASN A 488 -14.66 -4.02 21.05
N ARG A 489 -15.48 -2.97 21.06
CA ARG A 489 -15.12 -1.61 21.46
C ARG A 489 -15.57 -1.30 22.88
N PRO A 490 -14.73 -0.65 23.70
CA PRO A 490 -15.07 -0.33 25.08
C PRO A 490 -16.09 0.82 25.22
N PHE A 491 -16.11 1.76 24.27
CA PHE A 491 -16.92 2.98 24.34
C PHE A 491 -17.74 3.17 23.06
N ASP A 492 -18.88 3.84 23.17
CA ASP A 492 -19.90 3.86 22.12
C ASP A 492 -19.82 5.15 21.28
N SER A 493 -18.95 5.17 20.26
CA SER A 493 -18.87 6.31 19.34
C SER A 493 -20.19 6.45 18.58
N ASN A 494 -20.97 7.46 18.98
CA ASN A 494 -22.30 7.75 18.51
C ASN A 494 -22.27 8.76 17.36
N THR A 495 -22.26 8.28 16.12
CA THR A 495 -22.69 9.12 14.98
C THR A 495 -23.26 8.32 13.81
N LEU A 496 -22.63 7.20 13.42
CA LEU A 496 -23.10 6.40 12.27
C LEU A 496 -24.12 5.32 12.67
N VAL A 497 -23.89 4.62 13.78
CA VAL A 497 -24.78 3.56 14.29
C VAL A 497 -26.13 4.12 14.75
N LYS A 498 -26.13 5.29 15.42
CA LYS A 498 -27.36 6.00 15.78
C LYS A 498 -28.17 6.45 14.57
N GLN A 499 -27.54 6.87 13.47
CA GLN A 499 -28.26 7.28 12.25
C GLN A 499 -28.85 6.10 11.48
N LEU A 500 -28.21 4.93 11.52
CA LEU A 500 -28.76 3.69 10.97
C LEU A 500 -29.92 3.16 11.83
N ASN A 501 -29.78 3.20 13.15
CA ASN A 501 -30.81 2.74 14.08
C ASN A 501 -32.01 3.70 14.18
N ALA A 502 -31.82 5.01 14.02
CA ALA A 502 -32.90 6.00 14.06
C ALA A 502 -33.86 5.94 12.85
N LYS A 503 -33.57 5.11 11.85
CA LYS A 503 -34.42 4.90 10.66
C LYS A 503 -35.27 3.64 10.69
N ALA A 504 -35.24 2.84 11.75
CA ALA A 504 -36.15 1.71 11.91
C ALA A 504 -37.37 2.14 12.76
N PRO A 505 -38.57 2.29 12.17
CA PRO A 505 -39.79 2.37 12.96
C PRO A 505 -40.08 0.99 13.54
N GLY A 506 -40.40 0.96 14.83
CA GLY A 506 -40.55 -0.25 15.62
C GLY A 506 -41.54 -1.27 15.04
N ARG A 507 -41.23 -2.55 15.28
CA ARG A 507 -42.23 -3.61 15.26
C ARG A 507 -41.87 -4.67 16.29
N ASN A 508 -42.54 -4.60 17.44
CA ASN A 508 -42.72 -5.73 18.33
C ASN A 508 -43.44 -6.83 17.56
N ARG A 509 -42.81 -7.99 17.36
CA ARG A 509 -43.51 -9.23 17.04
C ARG A 509 -42.94 -10.36 17.90
N PRO A 510 -43.77 -11.24 18.48
CA PRO A 510 -43.29 -12.32 19.33
C PRO A 510 -42.34 -13.23 18.55
N GLN A 511 -41.26 -13.65 19.21
CA GLN A 511 -40.32 -14.64 18.69
C GLN A 511 -41.08 -15.95 18.39
N ALA A 512 -41.17 -16.30 17.11
CA ALA A 512 -41.53 -17.65 16.69
C ALA A 512 -40.26 -18.55 16.73
N PRO A 513 -40.41 -19.87 16.92
CA PRO A 513 -39.28 -20.78 17.06
C PRO A 513 -38.38 -20.75 15.82
N VAL A 514 -37.08 -20.86 16.04
CA VAL A 514 -36.03 -20.91 15.00
C VAL A 514 -36.28 -22.12 14.09
N GLU A 515 -36.91 -21.89 12.94
CA GLU A 515 -36.85 -22.83 11.81
C GLU A 515 -35.47 -22.69 11.14
N LYS A 516 -34.79 -23.84 11.00
CA LYS A 516 -33.55 -23.95 10.21
C LYS A 516 -33.81 -23.43 8.79
N PRO A 517 -32.97 -22.54 8.24
CA PRO A 517 -33.13 -22.11 6.86
C PRO A 517 -32.95 -23.31 5.93
N SER A 518 -33.98 -23.58 5.12
CA SER A 518 -33.95 -24.57 4.04
C SER A 518 -32.84 -24.21 3.05
N ALA A 519 -32.12 -25.24 2.61
CA ALA A 519 -31.03 -25.09 1.65
C ALA A 519 -31.55 -24.45 0.34
N PRO A 520 -30.80 -23.51 -0.28
CA PRO A 520 -31.16 -22.97 -1.58
C PRO A 520 -31.11 -24.10 -2.64
N PRO A 521 -31.97 -24.03 -3.68
CA PRO A 521 -32.01 -25.04 -4.72
C PRO A 521 -30.64 -25.17 -5.42
N PRO A 522 -30.18 -26.39 -5.71
CA PRO A 522 -28.88 -26.61 -6.31
C PRO A 522 -28.99 -26.37 -7.82
N ASN A 523 -28.85 -25.11 -8.29
CA ASN A 523 -28.32 -24.84 -9.64
C ASN A 523 -28.08 -23.38 -10.07
N ASP A 524 -28.41 -22.33 -9.29
CA ASP A 524 -28.13 -20.96 -9.74
C ASP A 524 -26.77 -20.41 -9.27
N LYS A 525 -25.67 -21.08 -9.67
CA LYS A 525 -24.32 -20.50 -9.58
C LYS A 525 -24.02 -19.67 -10.83
N LYS A 526 -24.67 -18.52 -10.99
CA LYS A 526 -24.16 -17.51 -11.93
C LYS A 526 -22.81 -16.99 -11.38
N PRO A 527 -21.73 -16.97 -12.18
CA PRO A 527 -20.47 -16.42 -11.71
C PRO A 527 -20.65 -14.92 -11.44
N ILE A 528 -20.44 -14.53 -10.18
CA ILE A 528 -20.38 -13.14 -9.72
C ILE A 528 -19.35 -12.41 -10.59
N THR A 529 -19.83 -11.58 -11.51
CA THR A 529 -19.02 -10.98 -12.58
C THR A 529 -19.20 -9.47 -12.70
N LYS A 530 -20.04 -8.84 -11.85
CA LYS A 530 -20.32 -7.40 -11.90
C LYS A 530 -19.92 -6.69 -10.61
N LEU A 531 -19.38 -5.48 -10.74
CA LEU A 531 -19.05 -4.57 -9.64
C LEU A 531 -20.31 -4.08 -8.86
N GLU A 532 -21.51 -4.27 -9.42
CA GLU A 532 -22.81 -3.95 -8.79
C GLU A 532 -23.23 -4.89 -7.66
N ASP A 533 -22.63 -6.07 -7.53
CA ASP A 533 -22.94 -6.91 -6.39
C ASP A 533 -22.32 -6.22 -5.16
N THR A 534 -23.16 -5.80 -4.21
CA THR A 534 -22.80 -5.24 -2.90
C THR A 534 -21.93 -6.20 -2.05
N THR A 535 -21.65 -7.39 -2.59
CA THR A 535 -20.78 -8.47 -2.15
C THR A 535 -19.49 -8.60 -2.97
N SER A 536 -19.20 -7.66 -3.89
CA SER A 536 -17.98 -7.70 -4.71
C SER A 536 -16.75 -7.65 -3.82
N LEU A 537 -16.01 -8.76 -3.82
CA LEU A 537 -14.77 -8.95 -3.08
C LEU A 537 -13.73 -7.85 -3.36
N SER A 538 -13.79 -7.25 -4.55
CA SER A 538 -12.91 -6.15 -4.93
C SER A 538 -13.18 -4.85 -4.17
N ALA A 539 -14.40 -4.63 -3.66
CA ALA A 539 -14.79 -3.41 -2.95
C ALA A 539 -14.62 -3.50 -1.42
N ALA A 540 -14.20 -4.65 -0.89
CA ALA A 540 -14.04 -4.87 0.55
C ALA A 540 -12.96 -3.95 1.15
N SER A 541 -13.32 -3.24 2.21
CA SER A 541 -12.40 -2.37 2.96
C SER A 541 -11.34 -3.21 3.69
N PRO A 542 -10.06 -2.81 3.68
CA PRO A 542 -9.03 -3.49 4.45
C PRO A 542 -9.32 -3.41 5.96
N ALA A 543 -8.86 -4.40 6.73
CA ALA A 543 -8.91 -4.34 8.19
C ALA A 543 -8.05 -3.18 8.72
N THR A 544 -8.44 -2.61 9.86
CA THR A 544 -7.70 -1.51 10.50
C THR A 544 -6.26 -1.93 10.81
N SER A 545 -6.04 -3.13 11.34
CA SER A 545 -4.70 -3.67 11.62
C SER A 545 -3.82 -3.73 10.37
N THR A 546 -4.36 -4.15 9.22
CA THR A 546 -3.63 -4.20 7.95
C THR A 546 -3.16 -2.82 7.52
N ALA A 547 -4.01 -1.80 7.63
CA ALA A 547 -3.67 -0.43 7.27
C ALA A 547 -2.64 0.19 8.25
N LEU A 548 -2.78 -0.07 9.55
CA LEU A 548 -1.83 0.41 10.56
C LEU A 548 -0.46 -0.27 10.42
N LEU A 549 -0.41 -1.57 10.11
CA LEU A 549 0.85 -2.27 9.83
C LEU A 549 1.52 -1.74 8.55
N TRP A 550 0.74 -1.42 7.51
CA TRP A 550 1.26 -0.76 6.31
C TRP A 550 1.86 0.61 6.65
N LEU A 551 1.16 1.42 7.45
CA LEU A 551 1.63 2.74 7.87
C LEU A 551 2.91 2.64 8.72
N ALA A 552 2.95 1.72 9.68
CA ALA A 552 4.12 1.48 10.53
C ALA A 552 5.33 1.02 9.71
N THR A 553 5.13 0.07 8.79
CA THR A 553 6.19 -0.44 7.89
C THR A 553 6.70 0.66 6.96
N THR A 554 5.79 1.43 6.37
CA THR A 554 6.12 2.58 5.53
C THR A 554 6.95 3.59 6.32
N THR A 555 6.53 3.91 7.54
CA THR A 555 7.25 4.81 8.45
C THR A 555 8.67 4.32 8.67
N LEU A 556 8.85 3.08 9.14
CA LEU A 556 10.17 2.52 9.40
C LEU A 556 11.07 2.48 8.16
N SER A 557 10.49 2.18 6.99
CA SER A 557 11.25 2.11 5.73
C SER A 557 11.72 3.47 5.20
N LEU A 558 10.99 4.55 5.48
CA LEU A 558 11.28 5.89 4.97
C LEU A 558 12.10 6.71 5.95
N ILE A 559 11.74 6.70 7.24
CA ILE A 559 12.37 7.60 8.21
C ILE A 559 13.84 7.27 8.44
N SER A 560 14.27 6.02 8.15
CA SER A 560 15.67 5.61 8.30
C SER A 560 16.61 6.19 7.23
N ALA A 561 16.06 6.72 6.14
CA ALA A 561 16.84 7.31 5.05
C ALA A 561 17.00 8.84 5.24
N PRO A 562 18.23 9.38 5.24
CA PRO A 562 18.45 10.83 5.30
C PRO A 562 18.14 11.52 3.97
N LEU A 563 18.37 10.83 2.86
CA LEU A 563 18.16 11.33 1.51
C LEU A 563 16.69 11.15 1.11
N VAL A 564 16.15 12.09 0.33
CA VAL A 564 14.77 12.02 -0.18
C VAL A 564 14.80 11.81 -1.69
N GLU A 565 14.32 10.65 -2.13
CA GLU A 565 14.22 10.28 -3.54
C GLU A 565 12.88 9.60 -3.82
N PRO A 566 12.22 9.86 -4.96
CA PRO A 566 10.90 9.28 -5.27
C PRO A 566 10.91 7.75 -5.27
N ARG A 567 12.05 7.12 -5.62
CA ARG A 567 12.19 5.65 -5.66
C ARG A 567 11.98 4.98 -4.30
N TYR A 568 12.25 5.65 -3.18
CA TYR A 568 12.05 5.09 -1.84
C TYR A 568 10.57 4.86 -1.52
N PHE A 569 9.67 5.61 -2.17
CA PHE A 569 8.23 5.51 -1.98
C PHE A 569 7.58 4.41 -2.82
N THR A 570 8.34 3.69 -3.66
CA THR A 570 7.83 2.66 -4.57
C THR A 570 7.12 1.52 -3.82
N LEU A 571 7.79 0.89 -2.84
CA LEU A 571 7.18 -0.19 -2.05
C LEU A 571 5.99 0.30 -1.21
N PRO A 572 6.09 1.42 -0.46
CA PRO A 572 4.94 2.04 0.19
C PRO A 572 3.72 2.18 -0.72
N TRP A 573 3.92 2.72 -1.93
CA TRP A 573 2.84 2.98 -2.88
C TRP A 573 2.26 1.68 -3.46
N ILE A 574 3.09 0.71 -3.82
CA ILE A 574 2.63 -0.59 -4.34
C ILE A 574 1.73 -1.28 -3.32
N PHE A 575 2.15 -1.37 -2.06
CA PHE A 575 1.35 -2.03 -1.02
C PHE A 575 0.07 -1.26 -0.72
N TRP A 576 0.12 0.07 -0.66
CA TRP A 576 -1.09 0.89 -0.57
C TRP A 576 -2.04 0.59 -1.71
N ARG A 577 -1.55 0.57 -2.95
CA ARG A 577 -2.36 0.37 -4.15
C ARG A 577 -3.00 -1.01 -4.22
N LEU A 578 -2.34 -2.05 -3.72
CA LEU A 578 -2.90 -3.40 -3.59
C LEU A 578 -4.04 -3.49 -2.57
N LEU A 579 -4.02 -2.64 -1.54
CA LEU A 579 -5.02 -2.57 -0.49
C LEU A 579 -6.22 -1.68 -0.85
N VAL A 580 -6.04 -0.69 -1.74
CA VAL A 580 -7.13 0.19 -2.19
C VAL A 580 -8.28 -0.67 -2.76
N PRO A 581 -9.51 -0.52 -2.23
CA PRO A 581 -10.67 -1.23 -2.76
C PRO A 581 -11.19 -0.60 -4.06
N ALA A 582 -11.89 -1.39 -4.87
CA ALA A 582 -12.63 -0.88 -6.02
C ALA A 582 -13.69 0.14 -5.56
N TRP A 583 -13.81 1.25 -6.29
CA TRP A 583 -14.83 2.25 -5.99
C TRP A 583 -16.17 1.84 -6.59
N THR A 584 -17.20 1.72 -5.76
CA THR A 584 -18.58 1.47 -6.21
C THR A 584 -19.34 2.80 -6.30
N THR A 585 -19.92 3.08 -7.46
CA THR A 585 -20.82 4.23 -7.61
C THR A 585 -22.08 4.01 -6.76
N PRO A 586 -22.51 4.98 -5.93
CA PRO A 586 -23.73 4.84 -5.14
C PRO A 586 -24.94 4.52 -6.03
N PRO A 587 -25.86 3.63 -5.61
CA PRO A 587 -26.98 3.19 -6.44
C PRO A 587 -27.96 4.31 -6.81
N ASN A 588 -27.96 5.43 -6.07
CA ASN A 588 -28.78 6.60 -6.33
C ASN A 588 -27.92 7.87 -6.42
N PRO A 589 -27.43 8.27 -7.60
CA PRO A 589 -26.84 9.59 -7.78
C PRO A 589 -27.90 10.68 -7.51
N PRO A 590 -27.51 11.85 -6.97
CA PRO A 590 -28.41 12.98 -6.76
C PRO A 590 -29.24 13.31 -8.00
N GLU A 591 -30.51 13.66 -7.81
CA GLU A 591 -31.50 13.89 -8.86
C GLU A 591 -31.02 14.89 -9.94
N ARG A 592 -30.26 15.91 -9.53
CA ARG A 592 -29.63 16.91 -10.42
C ARG A 592 -28.61 16.33 -11.41
N LEU A 593 -27.94 15.23 -11.06
CA LEU A 593 -26.96 14.54 -11.93
C LEU A 593 -27.63 13.60 -12.94
N ARG A 594 -28.91 13.24 -12.75
CA ARG A 594 -29.68 12.43 -13.71
C ARG A 594 -30.15 13.22 -14.93
N ALA A 595 -30.11 14.55 -14.87
CA ALA A 595 -30.62 15.43 -15.92
C ALA A 595 -29.62 15.72 -17.07
N LEU A 596 -28.37 15.22 -16.99
CA LEU A 596 -27.34 15.48 -17.99
C LEU A 596 -27.32 14.37 -19.08
N PRO A 597 -27.49 14.71 -20.38
CA PRO A 597 -27.47 13.72 -21.45
C PRO A 597 -26.09 13.05 -21.57
N GLY A 598 -26.07 11.71 -21.65
CA GLY A 598 -24.85 10.89 -21.76
C GLY A 598 -24.28 10.36 -20.43
N LEU A 599 -24.68 10.94 -19.29
CA LEU A 599 -24.28 10.44 -17.96
C LEU A 599 -24.84 9.05 -17.66
N ASP A 600 -25.97 8.65 -18.24
CA ASP A 600 -26.56 7.33 -18.03
C ASP A 600 -25.70 6.19 -18.55
N ARG A 601 -25.04 6.38 -19.70
CA ARG A 601 -24.10 5.39 -20.25
C ARG A 601 -22.83 5.30 -19.41
N LEU A 602 -22.30 6.43 -18.96
CA LEU A 602 -21.14 6.48 -18.07
C LEU A 602 -21.47 5.89 -16.68
N ASN A 603 -22.67 6.14 -16.17
CA ASN A 603 -23.16 5.55 -14.92
C ASN A 603 -23.40 4.06 -15.07
N ALA A 604 -23.91 3.58 -16.20
CA ALA A 604 -24.06 2.15 -16.48
C ALA A 604 -22.70 1.43 -16.65
N LEU A 605 -21.70 2.12 -17.22
CA LEU A 605 -20.33 1.60 -17.34
C LEU A 605 -19.58 1.63 -16.00
N GLY A 606 -19.68 2.72 -15.25
CA GLY A 606 -19.10 2.89 -13.91
C GLY A 606 -19.67 1.95 -12.86
N ARG A 607 -20.90 1.45 -13.09
CA ARG A 607 -21.49 0.35 -12.34
C ARG A 607 -20.84 -1.01 -12.62
N ARG A 608 -20.22 -1.20 -13.79
CA ARG A 608 -19.58 -2.48 -14.19
C ARG A 608 -18.06 -2.48 -13.99
N VAL A 609 -17.41 -1.33 -14.18
CA VAL A 609 -15.95 -1.17 -14.15
C VAL A 609 -15.59 0.07 -13.34
N ASP A 610 -14.58 -0.01 -12.49
CA ASP A 610 -14.05 1.14 -11.78
C ASP A 610 -13.30 2.07 -12.76
N LEU A 611 -14.00 3.11 -13.24
CA LEU A 611 -13.47 4.08 -14.19
C LEU A 611 -12.25 4.85 -13.63
N THR A 612 -12.12 4.97 -12.30
CA THR A 612 -10.99 5.68 -11.69
C THR A 612 -9.67 4.97 -11.95
N VAL A 613 -9.69 3.64 -12.09
CA VAL A 613 -8.51 2.83 -12.39
C VAL A 613 -8.05 3.05 -13.83
N ALA A 614 -8.97 3.19 -14.78
CA ALA A 614 -8.65 3.52 -16.17
C ALA A 614 -8.07 4.94 -16.31
N LEU A 615 -8.65 5.91 -15.58
CA LEU A 615 -8.11 7.27 -15.51
C LEU A 615 -6.72 7.30 -14.87
N GLU A 616 -6.47 6.48 -13.85
CA GLU A 616 -5.13 6.30 -13.27
C GLU A 616 -4.14 5.75 -14.31
N THR A 617 -4.54 4.78 -15.15
CA THR A 617 -3.68 4.30 -16.25
C THR A 617 -3.33 5.43 -17.22
N ALA A 618 -4.33 6.21 -17.65
CA ALA A 618 -4.11 7.33 -18.57
C ALA A 618 -3.19 8.40 -17.94
N TRP A 619 -3.36 8.66 -16.64
CA TRP A 619 -2.50 9.57 -15.88
C TRP A 619 -1.06 9.07 -15.82
N PHE A 620 -0.83 7.79 -15.54
CA PHE A 620 0.50 7.20 -15.54
C PHE A 620 1.16 7.19 -16.91
N VAL A 621 0.40 6.90 -17.97
CA VAL A 621 0.93 7.02 -19.34
C VAL A 621 1.35 8.46 -19.63
N ALA A 622 0.53 9.46 -19.26
CA ALA A 622 0.87 10.87 -19.44
C ALA A 622 2.13 11.28 -18.66
N VAL A 623 2.23 10.91 -17.38
CA VAL A 623 3.41 11.20 -16.55
C VAL A 623 4.66 10.51 -17.10
N ASN A 624 4.57 9.23 -17.46
CA ASN A 624 5.68 8.50 -18.07
C ASN A 624 6.13 9.19 -19.37
N LEU A 625 5.22 9.48 -20.30
CA LEU A 625 5.55 10.16 -21.57
C LEU A 625 6.22 11.52 -21.32
N ALA A 626 5.73 12.29 -20.34
CA ALA A 626 6.34 13.56 -19.96
C ALA A 626 7.77 13.37 -19.43
N THR A 627 7.98 12.43 -18.50
CA THR A 627 9.32 12.16 -17.94
C THR A 627 10.28 11.57 -18.97
N PHE A 628 9.80 10.73 -19.88
CA PHE A 628 10.58 10.18 -20.99
C PHE A 628 10.99 11.28 -21.96
N TRP A 629 10.07 12.17 -22.31
CA TRP A 629 10.37 13.31 -23.17
C TRP A 629 11.41 14.23 -22.53
N VAL A 630 11.30 14.53 -21.23
CA VAL A 630 12.33 15.32 -20.53
C VAL A 630 13.69 14.61 -20.57
N PHE A 631 13.76 13.32 -20.23
CA PHE A 631 15.01 12.56 -20.24
C PHE A 631 15.66 12.50 -21.64
N LEU A 632 14.87 12.26 -22.69
CA LEU A 632 15.38 12.07 -24.05
C LEU A 632 15.69 13.41 -24.74
N SER A 633 14.80 14.40 -24.62
CA SER A 633 14.84 15.64 -25.42
C SER A 633 15.46 16.84 -24.70
N ARG A 634 15.72 16.77 -23.39
CA ARG A 634 16.32 17.88 -22.61
C ARG A 634 17.66 17.49 -21.96
N PRO A 635 18.68 17.03 -22.72
CA PRO A 635 20.02 16.91 -22.17
C PRO A 635 20.56 18.30 -21.83
N TYR A 636 21.35 18.41 -20.77
CA TYR A 636 21.97 19.66 -20.35
C TYR A 636 23.38 19.44 -19.80
N GLN A 637 24.21 20.49 -19.82
CA GLN A 637 25.52 20.46 -19.17
C GLN A 637 25.35 20.70 -17.67
N TRP A 638 25.84 19.77 -16.86
CA TRP A 638 25.79 19.92 -15.41
C TRP A 638 26.76 21.00 -14.96
N ARG A 639 26.28 21.94 -14.16
CA ARG A 639 27.04 23.08 -13.67
C ARG A 639 26.84 23.23 -12.17
N ASP A 640 27.89 23.66 -11.49
CA ASP A 640 27.82 24.04 -10.08
C ASP A 640 27.11 25.40 -9.90
N VAL A 641 27.04 25.87 -8.64
CA VAL A 641 26.36 27.12 -8.29
C VAL A 641 27.09 28.33 -8.89
N GLU A 642 28.39 28.23 -9.11
CA GLU A 642 29.26 29.23 -9.70
C GLU A 642 29.27 29.18 -11.25
N GLY A 643 28.53 28.24 -11.85
CA GLY A 643 28.39 28.10 -13.30
C GLY A 643 29.52 27.34 -13.99
N ARG A 644 30.46 26.75 -13.24
CA ARG A 644 31.52 25.88 -13.77
C ARG A 644 30.93 24.56 -14.23
N VAL A 645 31.41 24.07 -15.36
CA VAL A 645 30.94 22.82 -15.96
C VAL A 645 31.53 21.64 -15.18
N LEU A 646 30.65 20.79 -14.65
CA LEU A 646 30.97 19.57 -13.94
C LEU A 646 31.03 18.38 -14.91
N ASP A 647 31.56 17.27 -14.41
CA ASP A 647 31.62 15.98 -15.14
C ASP A 647 32.24 16.10 -16.53
N GLU A 648 33.31 16.90 -16.65
CA GLU A 648 34.06 17.12 -17.89
C GLU A 648 33.21 17.62 -19.07
N GLY A 649 32.05 18.24 -18.79
CA GLY A 649 31.12 18.72 -19.82
C GLY A 649 30.28 17.63 -20.48
N ARG A 650 30.24 16.43 -19.90
CA ARG A 650 29.31 15.38 -20.32
C ARG A 650 27.86 15.84 -20.14
N TRP A 651 27.07 15.59 -21.18
CA TRP A 651 25.64 15.89 -21.18
C TRP A 651 24.92 14.97 -20.18
N GLN A 652 24.26 15.59 -19.20
CA GLN A 652 23.42 14.90 -18.23
C GLN A 652 21.95 14.94 -18.66
N ARG A 653 21.14 14.07 -18.07
CA ARG A 653 19.72 13.91 -18.33
C ARG A 653 18.93 13.87 -17.02
N PHE A 654 17.74 14.45 -17.01
CA PHE A 654 16.91 14.47 -15.80
C PHE A 654 16.30 13.10 -15.49
N MET A 655 16.30 12.72 -14.22
CA MET A 655 15.68 11.49 -13.72
C MET A 655 14.84 11.74 -12.48
N TRP A 656 14.08 10.71 -12.07
CA TRP A 656 13.22 10.72 -10.88
C TRP A 656 13.93 11.11 -9.60
#